data_AF-A0A2E3RSQ2-F1
#
_entry.id   AF-A0A2E3RSQ2-F1
#
_cell.length_a   1.000
_cell.length_b   1.000
_cell.length_c   1.000
_cell.angle_alpha   90.00
_cell.angle_beta   90.00
_cell.angle_gamma   90.00
#
_symmetry.space_group_name_H-M   'P 1'
#
loop_
_entity.id
_entity.type
_entity.pdbx_description
1 polymer ?
#
loop_
_entity_poly.entity_id
_entity_poly.type
_entity_poly.pdbx_seq_one_letter_code
_entity_poly.pdbx_strand_id
1 'polypeptide(L)'
;MRAIVIGAGFSGRFSCPICSREAVTQTCFEAISMDEKATRPDDTSLEDITQDSTGQDSGSTEQGGSPDAILDLIADVETQLNRMRSASSKNQDKITSLQEQADQLDSSEQELKQLHDSIRHQQEQLQSRQDQVRQSEEELQDRKQAVEQIEAGLDQKREQQEARSEQLGELEQALAERSGELESMQQEINEKSLQLDARHQEIENACRKLEELKQQETTRVEELSVERDALAGRLESMKVDLDAAGEKNSVLSGRLDGLVSEHGEVVSKLEQAEAREQEFDQRIESLQGELVEQGEQSSRLTEELAESDRQREIDRGEIDEYRQRLELTSSKLAEFAALISKQAPQMEQGAAAIAEVAGLKRQLQRQEEQISSLRNSSDPDVLNQRDERIDELTTALREARGQAATGAASEELASRDETIQRLRDRIGSLQEEIHRLTAQVESASSDEGTDHARLDAAQARIMELETLVDTLRAAGNKQDEEVGSIIAQKAEALADAANHLAQRKRRLVRLHREIRRRKDGGTSDVNPTYSEQVLQLQQQREQLGQVKEFLVKSEEQLMRRWARPRSLVVAIWLVLVIGGLAVGSYFATGYFMPSDSVAFIDINAEIPQGSSGDLDEEAWRQWHQQRLESPVFLQEVARRLQSRRIDGFHDIDRLSAHLDSNMGIDFNGPGSMRLSLAGQGSRVVESMLDTIASTLIVDSRRHASTRPGAANAVISGSREEPGRTAYATTLKAGFDAEHLARAGLVLAVSAIGFFMIVGLVHGRLVRSRRLFDQLNSSAYEDQSLPPI
;
A
#
# COMPACT_ATOMS: atom_id res chain seq x y z
N MET A 1 -36.28 37.14 29.47
CA MET A 1 -36.70 37.87 30.70
C MET A 1 -35.44 38.24 31.49
N ARG A 2 -35.41 39.38 32.22
CA ARG A 2 -34.45 39.83 33.28
C ARG A 2 -32.97 39.39 33.19
N ALA A 3 -31.94 40.24 33.27
CA ALA A 3 -31.76 41.71 33.23
C ALA A 3 -30.24 41.96 32.96
N ILE A 4 -29.81 42.77 31.98
CA ILE A 4 -29.54 44.24 32.02
C ILE A 4 -28.47 44.69 33.03
N VAL A 5 -27.40 45.33 32.50
CA VAL A 5 -26.42 46.34 33.04
C VAL A 5 -25.06 46.06 32.33
N ILE A 6 -24.65 46.80 31.29
CA ILE A 6 -23.85 48.07 31.29
C ILE A 6 -22.45 47.88 31.93
N GLY A 7 -21.31 48.30 31.35
CA GLY A 7 -21.03 48.95 30.05
C GLY A 7 -19.90 50.01 30.14
N ALA A 8 -19.12 50.20 29.05
CA ALA A 8 -17.96 51.13 28.92
C ALA A 8 -16.74 50.80 29.84
N GLY A 9 -15.52 51.32 29.63
CA GLY A 9 -14.95 52.14 28.55
C GLY A 9 -13.83 53.08 29.04
N PHE A 10 -12.96 53.60 28.13
CA PHE A 10 -11.76 54.46 28.42
C PHE A 10 -10.65 53.75 29.23
N SER A 11 -9.35 54.12 29.22
CA SER A 11 -8.48 54.96 28.35
C SER A 11 -7.01 54.61 28.72
N GLY A 12 -5.92 54.95 28.00
CA GLY A 12 -5.76 55.82 26.83
C GLY A 12 -4.68 56.90 27.01
N ARG A 13 -3.42 56.50 27.28
CA ARG A 13 -2.13 57.27 27.22
C ARG A 13 -1.01 56.22 27.07
N PHE A 14 -0.03 56.25 26.17
CA PHE A 14 0.84 57.33 25.64
C PHE A 14 1.66 58.06 26.71
N SER A 15 2.92 57.61 26.91
CA SER A 15 4.08 58.50 27.02
C SER A 15 5.40 57.75 26.83
N CYS A 16 6.12 58.06 25.75
CA CYS A 16 7.60 58.05 25.75
C CYS A 16 8.05 59.47 26.14
N PRO A 17 9.27 59.68 26.66
CA PRO A 17 10.29 60.21 25.75
C PRO A 17 11.73 59.74 26.03
N ILE A 18 12.54 59.73 24.96
CA ILE A 18 14.00 59.82 25.04
C ILE A 18 14.38 61.28 24.72
N CYS A 19 15.03 61.98 25.66
CA CYS A 19 15.83 63.20 25.48
C CYS A 19 16.28 63.70 26.87
N SER A 20 17.36 64.46 27.08
CA SER A 20 18.73 64.55 26.52
C SER A 20 19.40 65.76 27.22
N ARG A 21 20.74 65.95 27.08
CA ARG A 21 21.55 67.09 27.58
C ARG A 21 21.87 67.10 29.09
N GLU A 22 22.86 67.84 29.60
CA GLU A 22 24.26 68.17 29.20
C GLU A 22 24.78 69.22 30.21
N ALA A 23 25.63 68.84 31.16
CA ALA A 23 26.55 69.69 31.94
C ALA A 23 27.48 68.73 32.73
N VAL A 24 28.81 68.72 32.67
CA VAL A 24 29.87 69.75 32.52
C VAL A 24 30.11 70.57 33.80
N THR A 25 31.08 70.12 34.60
CA THR A 25 32.04 70.85 35.48
C THR A 25 32.48 69.95 36.66
N GLN A 26 33.60 70.16 37.37
CA GLN A 26 34.97 70.53 36.95
C GLN A 26 35.94 70.15 38.11
N THR A 27 37.21 69.89 37.82
CA THR A 27 38.23 69.46 38.80
C THR A 27 39.04 70.61 39.43
N CYS A 28 39.10 70.63 40.77
CA CYS A 28 40.12 71.24 41.66
C CYS A 28 40.15 70.33 42.93
N PHE A 29 41.25 69.99 43.63
CA PHE A 29 42.63 70.49 43.76
C PHE A 29 42.82 71.79 44.57
N GLU A 30 43.97 71.89 45.25
CA GLU A 30 44.31 72.81 46.37
C GLU A 30 43.63 72.39 47.70
N ALA A 31 44.29 72.15 48.84
CA ALA A 31 45.61 72.51 49.40
C ALA A 31 45.73 73.95 49.93
N ILE A 32 45.60 74.11 51.24
CA ILE A 32 45.84 75.36 51.98
C ILE A 32 46.72 75.06 53.19
N SER A 33 47.72 75.91 53.41
CA SER A 33 48.55 75.99 54.61
C SER A 33 48.60 77.43 55.11
N MET A 34 48.53 77.65 56.42
CA MET A 34 49.11 78.75 57.21
C MET A 34 48.77 78.44 58.68
N ASP A 35 49.65 78.47 59.68
CA ASP A 35 50.70 79.43 60.07
C ASP A 35 50.15 80.67 60.77
N GLU A 36 50.18 80.68 62.11
CA GLU A 36 50.21 81.93 62.89
C GLU A 36 50.87 81.81 64.28
N LYS A 37 51.91 82.63 64.48
CA LYS A 37 52.34 83.33 65.72
C LYS A 37 52.60 82.54 67.02
N ALA A 38 53.89 82.45 67.35
CA ALA A 38 54.35 82.57 68.73
C ALA A 38 54.25 84.04 69.22
N THR A 39 54.05 84.26 70.53
CA THR A 39 54.17 85.59 71.16
C THR A 39 54.85 85.49 72.54
N ARG A 40 55.75 86.43 72.84
CA ARG A 40 56.45 86.61 74.13
C ARG A 40 55.74 87.69 74.96
N PRO A 41 55.93 87.74 76.29
CA PRO A 41 56.81 88.78 76.86
C PRO A 41 57.74 88.17 77.94
N ASP A 42 58.92 88.70 78.29
CA ASP A 42 59.32 90.09 78.64
C ASP A 42 58.58 90.60 79.90
N ASP A 43 59.17 91.30 80.86
CA ASP A 43 60.55 91.40 81.38
C ASP A 43 60.42 92.30 82.64
N THR A 44 61.08 92.03 83.79
CA THR A 44 61.35 93.09 84.80
C THR A 44 62.25 92.64 85.96
N SER A 45 63.01 93.61 86.48
CA SER A 45 63.95 93.49 87.60
C SER A 45 63.57 94.41 88.77
N LEU A 46 63.86 93.96 89.98
CA LEU A 46 64.18 94.75 91.18
C LEU A 46 65.09 93.86 92.05
N GLU A 47 65.96 94.32 92.94
CA GLU A 47 66.78 95.52 93.17
C GLU A 47 67.47 95.23 94.53
N ASP A 48 68.24 96.17 95.09
CA ASP A 48 69.17 95.95 96.21
C ASP A 48 68.83 96.86 97.42
N ILE A 49 69.71 96.94 98.42
CA ILE A 49 69.91 98.08 99.35
C ILE A 49 69.08 98.12 100.68
N THR A 50 69.74 97.60 101.73
CA THR A 50 69.86 98.14 103.12
C THR A 50 68.69 98.24 104.12
N GLN A 51 68.97 97.77 105.35
CA GLN A 51 68.98 98.52 106.64
C GLN A 51 69.73 97.59 107.63
N ASP A 52 70.85 97.91 108.28
CA ASP A 52 71.33 99.10 109.02
C ASP A 52 70.60 99.40 110.34
N SER A 53 71.33 99.20 111.44
CA SER A 53 71.28 100.07 112.62
C SER A 53 72.54 99.86 113.48
N THR A 54 73.17 100.96 113.90
CA THR A 54 74.35 100.99 114.79
C THR A 54 74.02 101.66 116.12
N GLY A 55 74.88 101.49 117.14
CA GLY A 55 74.79 102.15 118.45
C GLY A 55 75.78 101.54 119.45
N GLN A 56 76.86 102.24 119.83
CA GLN A 56 76.97 103.19 120.97
C GLN A 56 77.25 102.49 122.33
N ASP A 57 78.14 102.97 123.22
CA ASP A 57 78.99 104.19 123.18
C ASP A 57 80.27 104.07 124.07
N SER A 58 81.06 105.17 124.13
CA SER A 58 82.13 105.61 125.06
C SER A 58 82.29 104.89 126.42
N GLY A 59 83.48 104.77 127.05
CA GLY A 59 84.41 105.85 127.48
C GLY A 59 84.13 106.25 128.96
N SER A 60 85.05 106.72 129.82
CA SER A 60 86.44 107.21 129.66
C SER A 60 87.24 107.12 131.00
N THR A 61 88.40 107.79 131.06
CA THR A 61 89.35 108.04 132.18
C THR A 61 88.72 108.64 133.47
N GLU A 62 89.39 108.85 134.63
CA GLU A 62 90.80 109.26 134.90
C GLU A 62 91.22 109.15 136.41
N GLN A 63 92.44 109.63 136.74
CA GLN A 63 93.02 109.94 138.07
C GLN A 63 93.41 108.74 138.97
N GLY A 64 94.39 108.85 139.88
CA GLY A 64 95.34 109.95 140.15
C GLY A 64 96.10 109.68 141.47
N GLY A 65 97.41 109.46 141.42
CA GLY A 65 98.14 108.76 142.50
C GLY A 65 98.67 109.60 143.67
N SER A 66 98.91 108.92 144.80
CA SER A 66 99.82 109.34 145.89
C SER A 66 100.44 108.07 146.52
N PRO A 67 101.72 108.06 146.97
CA PRO A 67 102.43 106.81 147.25
C PRO A 67 102.44 106.42 148.73
N ASP A 68 101.71 105.36 149.10
CA ASP A 68 102.02 104.55 150.29
C ASP A 68 102.02 103.06 149.93
N ALA A 69 103.19 102.43 150.08
CA ALA A 69 103.67 101.43 149.14
C ALA A 69 103.16 99.98 149.35
N ILE A 70 102.87 99.31 148.22
CA ILE A 70 103.11 97.88 147.95
C ILE A 70 102.17 96.85 148.61
N LEU A 71 101.59 97.06 149.80
CA LEU A 71 100.84 95.98 150.49
C LEU A 71 99.38 95.78 150.01
N ASP A 72 98.61 96.84 149.75
CA ASP A 72 97.20 96.71 149.31
C ASP A 72 97.05 96.14 147.88
N LEU A 73 98.10 96.23 147.05
CA LEU A 73 98.06 95.79 145.64
C LEU A 73 97.80 94.28 145.49
N ILE A 74 98.11 93.48 146.52
CA ILE A 74 97.87 92.03 146.50
C ILE A 74 96.38 91.71 146.67
N ALA A 75 95.64 92.51 147.44
CA ALA A 75 94.21 92.28 147.70
C ALA A 75 93.34 92.58 146.48
N ASP A 76 93.61 93.68 145.76
CA ASP A 76 92.77 94.07 144.62
C ASP A 76 92.90 93.10 143.43
N VAL A 77 94.10 92.54 143.22
CA VAL A 77 94.34 91.46 142.25
C VAL A 77 93.48 90.22 142.55
N GLU A 78 93.25 89.90 143.82
CA GLU A 78 92.43 88.76 144.22
C GLU A 78 90.92 89.01 143.97
N THR A 79 90.43 90.24 144.16
CA THR A 79 89.08 90.62 143.73
C THR A 79 88.93 90.69 142.21
N GLN A 80 89.96 91.13 141.48
CA GLN A 80 89.96 91.16 140.01
C GLN A 80 89.95 89.75 139.42
N LEU A 81 90.73 88.82 139.97
CA LEU A 81 90.71 87.39 139.62
C LEU A 81 89.34 86.74 139.86
N ASN A 82 88.69 87.02 141.00
CA ASN A 82 87.36 86.50 141.28
C ASN A 82 86.29 87.05 140.31
N ARG A 83 86.38 88.34 139.93
CA ARG A 83 85.55 88.91 138.86
C ARG A 83 85.78 88.19 137.53
N MET A 84 87.04 88.03 137.10
CA MET A 84 87.37 87.28 135.87
C MET A 84 86.87 85.84 135.92
N ARG A 85 86.95 85.16 137.06
CA ARG A 85 86.44 83.78 137.22
C ARG A 85 84.92 83.71 137.08
N SER A 86 84.19 84.69 137.63
CA SER A 86 82.74 84.78 137.48
C SER A 86 82.29 85.15 136.05
N ALA A 87 83.07 85.98 135.34
CA ALA A 87 82.86 86.28 133.94
C ALA A 87 83.21 85.07 133.05
N SER A 88 84.26 84.33 133.40
CA SER A 88 84.65 83.09 132.72
C SER A 88 83.61 81.99 132.90
N SER A 89 82.97 81.84 134.07
CA SER A 89 81.83 80.92 134.20
C SER A 89 80.69 81.39 133.31
N LYS A 90 80.23 82.64 133.42
CA LYS A 90 79.12 83.15 132.59
C LYS A 90 79.38 83.03 131.09
N ASN A 91 80.63 83.20 130.65
CA ASN A 91 81.02 82.98 129.27
C ASN A 91 81.03 81.49 128.90
N GLN A 92 81.48 80.60 129.79
CA GLN A 92 81.39 79.15 129.61
C GLN A 92 79.93 78.67 129.56
N ASP A 93 79.09 79.14 130.49
CA ASP A 93 77.65 78.86 130.57
C ASP A 93 76.95 79.34 129.28
N LYS A 94 77.34 80.53 128.77
CA LYS A 94 76.85 81.06 127.50
C LYS A 94 77.36 80.26 126.29
N ILE A 95 78.63 79.84 126.28
CA ILE A 95 79.19 78.96 125.26
C ILE A 95 78.42 77.63 125.24
N THR A 96 78.14 77.01 126.39
CA THR A 96 77.32 75.79 126.42
C THR A 96 75.89 76.02 125.94
N SER A 97 75.27 77.16 126.25
CA SER A 97 73.93 77.49 125.70
C SER A 97 73.94 77.75 124.19
N LEU A 98 75.04 78.26 123.63
CA LEU A 98 75.22 78.46 122.19
C LEU A 98 75.58 77.15 121.47
N GLN A 99 76.29 76.23 122.13
CA GLN A 99 76.48 74.87 121.65
C GLN A 99 75.14 74.12 121.65
N GLU A 100 74.36 74.19 122.73
CA GLU A 100 73.03 73.58 122.79
C GLU A 100 72.07 74.17 121.73
N GLN A 101 72.15 75.47 121.44
CA GLN A 101 71.42 76.07 120.31
C GLN A 101 71.96 75.65 118.95
N ALA A 102 73.26 75.41 118.78
CA ALA A 102 73.83 74.87 117.56
C ALA A 102 73.41 73.41 117.35
N ASP A 103 73.46 72.57 118.38
CA ASP A 103 73.00 71.18 118.36
C ASP A 103 71.49 71.09 118.05
N GLN A 104 70.68 72.03 118.60
CA GLN A 104 69.27 72.17 118.26
C GLN A 104 69.07 72.59 116.79
N LEU A 105 69.84 73.56 116.28
CA LEU A 105 69.76 73.98 114.88
C LEU A 105 70.17 72.84 113.93
N ASP A 106 71.27 72.13 114.21
CA ASP A 106 71.72 70.94 113.48
C ASP A 106 70.65 69.83 113.47
N SER A 107 69.95 69.62 114.59
CA SER A 107 68.82 68.68 114.65
C SER A 107 67.64 69.14 113.78
N SER A 108 67.31 70.43 113.78
CA SER A 108 66.25 70.99 112.94
C SER A 108 66.62 70.99 111.45
N GLU A 109 67.89 71.16 111.11
CA GLU A 109 68.38 71.05 109.73
C GLU A 109 68.35 69.59 109.26
N GLN A 110 68.62 68.62 110.14
CA GLN A 110 68.45 67.19 109.86
C GLN A 110 66.97 66.81 109.68
N GLU A 111 66.06 67.34 110.50
CA GLU A 111 64.61 67.15 110.33
C GLU A 111 64.12 67.78 109.02
N LEU A 112 64.56 69.01 108.69
CA LEU A 112 64.21 69.66 107.42
C LEU A 112 64.76 68.91 106.20
N LYS A 113 65.96 68.32 106.28
CA LYS A 113 66.51 67.43 105.25
C LYS A 113 65.66 66.17 105.09
N GLN A 114 65.32 65.49 106.20
CA GLN A 114 64.45 64.30 106.16
C GLN A 114 63.06 64.61 105.59
N LEU A 115 62.47 65.77 105.94
CA LEU A 115 61.21 66.24 105.38
C LEU A 115 61.35 66.59 103.88
N HIS A 116 62.43 67.24 103.47
CA HIS A 116 62.69 67.55 102.07
C HIS A 116 62.85 66.28 101.22
N ASP A 117 63.64 65.30 101.69
CA ASP A 117 63.81 64.01 101.03
C ASP A 117 62.50 63.20 101.01
N SER A 118 61.68 63.29 102.06
CA SER A 118 60.35 62.67 102.11
C SER A 118 59.37 63.30 101.12
N ILE A 119 59.30 64.64 101.05
CA ILE A 119 58.46 65.38 100.09
C ILE A 119 58.93 65.08 98.66
N ARG A 120 60.24 65.09 98.42
CA ARG A 120 60.83 64.71 97.14
C ARG A 120 60.45 63.29 96.74
N HIS A 121 60.57 62.32 97.66
CA HIS A 121 60.18 60.94 97.39
C HIS A 121 58.67 60.79 97.12
N GLN A 122 57.81 61.54 97.82
CA GLN A 122 56.38 61.60 97.51
C GLN A 122 56.11 62.23 96.14
N GLN A 123 56.85 63.28 95.75
CA GLN A 123 56.73 63.91 94.43
C GLN A 123 57.19 62.99 93.30
N GLU A 124 58.29 62.25 93.49
CA GLU A 124 58.78 61.22 92.55
C GLU A 124 57.77 60.04 92.46
N GLN A 125 57.16 59.62 93.59
CA GLN A 125 56.06 58.64 93.57
C GLN A 125 54.80 59.15 92.86
N LEU A 126 54.43 60.42 93.04
CA LEU A 126 53.25 61.02 92.40
C LEU A 126 53.46 61.17 90.89
N GLN A 127 54.66 61.57 90.45
CA GLN A 127 55.02 61.58 89.03
C GLN A 127 54.95 60.16 88.44
N SER A 128 55.56 59.16 89.09
CA SER A 128 55.49 57.77 88.63
C SER A 128 54.05 57.24 88.54
N ARG A 129 53.17 57.62 89.46
CA ARG A 129 51.73 57.29 89.39
C ARG A 129 51.00 58.06 88.29
N GLN A 130 51.33 59.32 88.05
CA GLN A 130 50.75 60.13 86.99
C GLN A 130 51.13 59.57 85.61
N ASP A 131 52.37 59.14 85.43
CA ASP A 131 52.85 58.47 84.22
C ASP A 131 52.17 57.11 84.01
N GLN A 132 51.98 56.32 85.08
CA GLN A 132 51.22 55.06 85.04
C GLN A 132 49.73 55.26 84.68
N VAL A 133 49.07 56.28 85.26
CA VAL A 133 47.69 56.64 84.91
C VAL A 133 47.63 57.03 83.45
N ARG A 134 48.51 57.92 82.99
CA ARG A 134 48.59 58.35 81.60
C ARG A 134 48.80 57.18 80.63
N GLN A 135 49.74 56.27 80.92
CA GLN A 135 49.93 55.06 80.11
C GLN A 135 48.64 54.23 80.07
N SER A 136 47.94 54.08 81.20
CA SER A 136 46.67 53.34 81.24
C SER A 136 45.53 54.05 80.49
N GLU A 137 45.53 55.38 80.41
CA GLU A 137 44.59 56.17 79.61
C GLU A 137 44.87 56.02 78.10
N GLU A 138 46.15 56.06 77.71
CA GLU A 138 46.61 55.80 76.34
C GLU A 138 46.26 54.35 75.92
N GLU A 139 46.55 53.33 76.75
CA GLU A 139 46.13 51.94 76.53
C GLU A 139 44.61 51.76 76.48
N LEU A 140 43.84 52.51 77.27
CA LEU A 140 42.38 52.47 77.23
C LEU A 140 41.81 53.16 75.99
N GLN A 141 42.49 54.17 75.44
CA GLN A 141 42.12 54.82 74.19
C GLN A 141 42.36 53.88 73.00
N ASP A 142 43.53 53.22 72.93
CA ASP A 142 43.82 52.22 71.91
C ASP A 142 42.84 51.05 71.95
N ARG A 143 42.49 50.56 73.16
CA ARG A 143 41.48 49.50 73.32
C ARG A 143 40.08 49.94 72.90
N LYS A 144 39.68 51.21 73.12
CA LYS A 144 38.41 51.75 72.61
C LYS A 144 38.39 51.76 71.08
N GLN A 145 39.43 52.29 70.45
CA GLN A 145 39.53 52.30 68.98
C GLN A 145 39.53 50.89 68.38
N ALA A 146 40.19 49.93 69.04
CA ALA A 146 40.15 48.52 68.64
C ALA A 146 38.75 47.91 68.78
N VAL A 147 37.98 48.25 69.82
CA VAL A 147 36.57 47.83 69.98
C VAL A 147 35.69 48.47 68.91
N GLU A 148 35.79 49.77 68.67
CA GLU A 148 35.04 50.48 67.62
C GLU A 148 35.29 49.87 66.22
N GLN A 149 36.54 49.50 65.91
CA GLN A 149 36.89 48.78 64.67
C GLN A 149 36.29 47.37 64.61
N ILE A 150 36.23 46.65 65.73
CA ILE A 150 35.61 45.32 65.81
C ILE A 150 34.08 45.43 65.67
N GLU A 151 33.44 46.42 66.28
CA GLU A 151 31.99 46.66 66.18
C GLU A 151 31.60 47.01 64.74
N ALA A 152 32.27 47.97 64.09
CA ALA A 152 32.08 48.27 62.68
C ALA A 152 32.31 47.04 61.77
N GLY A 153 33.33 46.24 62.07
CA GLY A 153 33.63 44.98 61.37
C GLY A 153 32.67 43.82 61.67
N LEU A 154 31.83 43.93 62.70
CA LEU A 154 30.73 43.02 63.00
C LEU A 154 29.44 43.48 62.33
N ASP A 155 29.15 44.78 62.31
CA ASP A 155 27.98 45.33 61.63
C ASP A 155 28.08 45.14 60.11
N GLN A 156 29.24 45.39 59.49
CA GLN A 156 29.46 45.05 58.09
C GLN A 156 29.23 43.54 57.80
N LYS A 157 29.51 42.65 58.76
CA LYS A 157 29.24 41.21 58.63
C LYS A 157 27.77 40.86 58.84
N ARG A 158 27.04 41.61 59.67
CA ARG A 158 25.58 41.51 59.81
C ARG A 158 24.89 41.89 58.51
N GLU A 159 25.23 43.05 57.94
CA GLU A 159 24.73 43.49 56.62
C GLU A 159 25.02 42.45 55.52
N GLN A 160 26.25 41.92 55.46
CA GLN A 160 26.60 40.86 54.50
C GLN A 160 25.87 39.53 54.75
N GLN A 161 25.47 39.22 55.99
CA GLN A 161 24.70 38.02 56.32
C GLN A 161 23.21 38.21 56.01
N GLU A 162 22.67 39.40 56.26
CA GLU A 162 21.28 39.78 55.96
C GLU A 162 21.05 39.78 54.45
N ALA A 163 21.88 40.47 53.67
CA ALA A 163 21.82 40.46 52.20
C ALA A 163 22.01 39.05 51.58
N ARG A 164 22.78 38.17 52.23
CA ARG A 164 22.87 36.75 51.83
C ARG A 164 21.62 35.95 52.19
N SER A 165 20.93 36.29 53.28
CA SER A 165 19.67 35.65 53.65
C SER A 165 18.51 36.06 52.73
N GLU A 166 18.50 37.32 52.27
CA GLU A 166 17.58 37.79 51.22
C GLU A 166 17.83 37.03 49.91
N GLN A 167 19.09 36.96 49.45
CA GLN A 167 19.47 36.20 48.24
C GLN A 167 19.12 34.70 48.34
N LEU A 168 19.22 34.10 49.52
CA LEU A 168 18.77 32.72 49.73
C LEU A 168 17.24 32.60 49.65
N GLY A 169 16.49 33.55 50.22
CA GLY A 169 15.03 33.59 50.10
C GLY A 169 14.55 33.74 48.64
N GLU A 170 15.18 34.63 47.87
CA GLU A 170 14.92 34.78 46.42
C GLU A 170 15.19 33.48 45.65
N LEU A 171 16.31 32.81 45.95
CA LEU A 171 16.67 31.54 45.32
C LEU A 171 15.74 30.39 45.72
N GLU A 172 15.31 30.32 46.99
CA GLU A 172 14.34 29.33 47.46
C GLU A 172 12.96 29.54 46.82
N GLN A 173 12.49 30.79 46.69
CA GLN A 173 11.26 31.09 45.97
C GLN A 173 11.36 30.70 44.48
N ALA A 174 12.43 31.11 43.79
CA ALA A 174 12.63 30.78 42.37
C ALA A 174 12.76 29.27 42.13
N LEU A 175 13.31 28.51 43.08
CA LEU A 175 13.38 27.05 43.02
C LEU A 175 12.00 26.41 43.28
N ALA A 176 11.22 26.94 44.23
CA ALA A 176 9.84 26.52 44.49
C ALA A 176 8.93 26.75 43.27
N GLU A 177 8.94 27.94 42.68
CA GLU A 177 8.19 28.27 41.45
C GLU A 177 8.54 27.30 40.32
N ARG A 178 9.84 27.10 40.06
CA ARG A 178 10.33 26.19 39.02
C ARG A 178 10.03 24.70 39.31
N SER A 179 9.89 24.32 40.58
CA SER A 179 9.44 22.97 40.94
C SER A 179 7.95 22.77 40.61
N GLY A 180 7.11 23.79 40.83
CA GLY A 180 5.71 23.80 40.41
C GLY A 180 5.54 23.75 38.88
N GLU A 181 6.40 24.47 38.12
CA GLU A 181 6.46 24.35 36.66
C GLU A 181 6.79 22.92 36.21
N LEU A 182 7.74 22.26 36.86
CA LEU A 182 8.14 20.88 36.57
C LEU A 182 7.04 19.86 36.92
N GLU A 183 6.33 20.03 38.03
CA GLU A 183 5.18 19.19 38.38
C GLU A 183 4.03 19.37 37.38
N SER A 184 3.75 20.61 36.97
CA SER A 184 2.75 20.94 35.94
C SER A 184 3.09 20.30 34.59
N MET A 185 4.34 20.45 34.12
CA MET A 185 4.81 19.78 32.90
C MET A 185 4.77 18.26 33.01
N GLN A 186 5.07 17.67 34.18
CA GLN A 186 4.97 16.23 34.38
C GLN A 186 3.51 15.74 34.34
N GLN A 187 2.56 16.52 34.85
CA GLN A 187 1.13 16.22 34.71
C GLN A 187 0.67 16.29 33.25
N GLU A 188 1.08 17.33 32.50
CA GLU A 188 0.76 17.46 31.08
C GLU A 188 1.38 16.31 30.22
N ILE A 189 2.61 15.88 30.56
CA ILE A 189 3.26 14.72 29.94
C ILE A 189 2.49 13.44 30.24
N ASN A 190 2.08 13.23 31.51
CA ASN A 190 1.32 12.05 31.92
C ASN A 190 -0.05 11.97 31.20
N GLU A 191 -0.75 13.11 31.08
CA GLU A 191 -2.01 13.19 30.34
C GLU A 191 -1.79 12.89 28.85
N LYS A 192 -0.77 13.48 28.22
CA LYS A 192 -0.44 13.23 26.81
C LYS A 192 -0.03 11.77 26.56
N SER A 193 0.67 11.11 27.49
CA SER A 193 0.92 9.66 27.38
C SER A 193 -0.37 8.85 27.42
N LEU A 194 -1.30 9.17 28.34
CA LEU A 194 -2.59 8.49 28.43
C LEU A 194 -3.43 8.67 27.14
N GLN A 195 -3.43 9.88 26.57
CA GLN A 195 -4.08 10.18 25.29
C GLN A 195 -3.42 9.44 24.10
N LEU A 196 -2.09 9.27 24.12
CA LEU A 196 -1.37 8.49 23.11
C LEU A 196 -1.66 6.99 23.22
N ASP A 197 -1.67 6.43 24.44
CA ASP A 197 -1.99 5.02 24.69
C ASP A 197 -3.43 4.69 24.25
N ALA A 198 -4.39 5.57 24.56
CA ALA A 198 -5.78 5.44 24.12
C ALA A 198 -5.88 5.43 22.58
N ARG A 199 -5.21 6.36 21.89
CA ARG A 199 -5.14 6.38 20.42
C ARG A 199 -4.41 5.16 19.84
N HIS A 200 -3.43 4.61 20.55
CA HIS A 200 -2.75 3.39 20.11
C HIS A 200 -3.70 2.19 20.14
N GLN A 201 -4.55 2.09 21.16
CA GLN A 201 -5.61 1.07 21.23
C GLN A 201 -6.71 1.29 20.18
N GLU A 202 -7.11 2.53 19.88
CA GLU A 202 -8.02 2.85 18.77
C GLU A 202 -7.45 2.37 17.43
N ILE A 203 -6.17 2.65 17.17
CA ILE A 203 -5.45 2.22 15.96
C ILE A 203 -5.32 0.69 15.91
N GLU A 204 -4.96 0.01 17.01
CA GLU A 204 -4.83 -1.44 17.03
C GLU A 204 -6.17 -2.14 16.75
N ASN A 205 -7.27 -1.64 17.34
CA ASN A 205 -8.61 -2.15 17.07
C ASN A 205 -9.06 -1.88 15.62
N ALA A 206 -8.70 -0.73 15.04
CA ALA A 206 -8.95 -0.43 13.63
C ALA A 206 -8.16 -1.36 12.70
N CYS A 207 -6.88 -1.61 12.99
CA CYS A 207 -6.04 -2.56 12.25
C CYS A 207 -6.58 -3.99 12.32
N ARG A 208 -7.03 -4.44 13.50
CA ARG A 208 -7.65 -5.77 13.67
C ARG A 208 -8.90 -5.91 12.80
N LYS A 209 -9.78 -4.91 12.82
CA LYS A 209 -11.00 -4.87 11.98
C LYS A 209 -10.69 -4.80 10.48
N LEU A 210 -9.62 -4.12 10.07
CA LEU A 210 -9.18 -4.11 8.67
C LEU A 210 -8.67 -5.48 8.22
N GLU A 211 -7.97 -6.21 9.09
CA GLU A 211 -7.50 -7.57 8.78
C GLU A 211 -8.66 -8.58 8.77
N GLU A 212 -9.65 -8.45 9.66
CA GLU A 212 -10.92 -9.20 9.62
C GLU A 212 -11.69 -8.98 8.30
N LEU A 213 -11.87 -7.72 7.88
CA LEU A 213 -12.52 -7.38 6.61
C LEU A 213 -11.72 -7.88 5.39
N LYS A 214 -10.38 -7.79 5.45
CA LYS A 214 -9.49 -8.31 4.41
C LYS A 214 -9.61 -9.84 4.28
N GLN A 215 -9.70 -10.56 5.40
CA GLN A 215 -9.93 -12.01 5.39
C GLN A 215 -11.30 -12.36 4.80
N GLN A 216 -12.35 -11.61 5.17
CA GLN A 216 -13.70 -11.78 4.62
C GLN A 216 -13.75 -11.54 3.10
N GLU A 217 -13.06 -10.52 2.58
CA GLU A 217 -12.97 -10.29 1.14
C GLU A 217 -12.11 -11.34 0.42
N THR A 218 -11.04 -11.86 1.03
CA THR A 218 -10.30 -12.98 0.42
C THR A 218 -11.15 -14.25 0.31
N THR A 219 -11.89 -14.64 1.35
CA THR A 219 -12.78 -15.81 1.25
C THR A 219 -13.92 -15.58 0.26
N ARG A 220 -14.45 -14.35 0.18
CA ARG A 220 -15.47 -13.97 -0.82
C ARG A 220 -14.94 -14.06 -2.26
N VAL A 221 -13.67 -13.70 -2.49
CA VAL A 221 -13.01 -13.85 -3.81
C VAL A 221 -12.74 -15.32 -4.15
N GLU A 222 -12.42 -16.15 -3.17
CA GLU A 222 -12.30 -17.61 -3.33
C GLU A 222 -13.66 -18.25 -3.67
N GLU A 223 -14.72 -17.93 -2.92
CA GLU A 223 -16.10 -18.35 -3.20
C GLU A 223 -16.55 -17.98 -4.63
N LEU A 224 -16.35 -16.71 -5.03
CA LEU A 224 -16.67 -16.23 -6.37
C LEU A 224 -15.79 -16.85 -7.46
N SER A 225 -14.58 -17.31 -7.13
CA SER A 225 -13.75 -18.09 -8.07
C SER A 225 -14.36 -19.47 -8.29
N VAL A 226 -14.72 -20.18 -7.22
CA VAL A 226 -15.36 -21.51 -7.34
C VAL A 226 -16.69 -21.42 -8.08
N GLU A 227 -17.50 -20.38 -7.85
CA GLU A 227 -18.73 -20.16 -8.63
C GLU A 227 -18.44 -19.89 -10.12
N ARG A 228 -17.47 -19.02 -10.43
CA ARG A 228 -17.05 -18.74 -11.82
C ARG A 228 -16.59 -20.00 -12.54
N ASP A 229 -15.80 -20.83 -11.88
CA ASP A 229 -15.21 -22.03 -12.47
C ASP A 229 -16.27 -23.14 -12.64
N ALA A 230 -17.24 -23.24 -11.72
CA ALA A 230 -18.42 -24.09 -11.88
C ALA A 230 -19.36 -23.61 -13.01
N LEU A 231 -19.54 -22.30 -13.19
CA LEU A 231 -20.29 -21.74 -14.32
C LEU A 231 -19.58 -21.97 -15.66
N ALA A 232 -18.24 -21.87 -15.69
CA ALA A 232 -17.44 -22.22 -16.87
C ALA A 232 -17.59 -23.70 -17.26
N GLY A 233 -17.54 -24.62 -16.28
CA GLY A 233 -17.79 -26.04 -16.51
C GLY A 233 -19.20 -26.32 -17.06
N ARG A 234 -20.22 -25.60 -16.57
CA ARG A 234 -21.60 -25.68 -17.10
C ARG A 234 -21.71 -25.13 -18.52
N LEU A 235 -21.00 -24.04 -18.85
CA LEU A 235 -20.97 -23.49 -20.20
C LEU A 235 -20.34 -24.46 -21.20
N GLU A 236 -19.22 -25.10 -20.86
CA GLU A 236 -18.58 -26.08 -21.73
C GLU A 236 -19.42 -27.36 -21.89
N SER A 237 -20.11 -27.81 -20.84
CA SER A 237 -21.11 -28.89 -20.95
C SER A 237 -22.24 -28.54 -21.92
N MET A 238 -22.87 -27.36 -21.77
CA MET A 238 -23.95 -26.92 -22.67
C MET A 238 -23.46 -26.71 -24.12
N LYS A 239 -22.18 -26.39 -24.32
CA LYS A 239 -21.54 -26.31 -25.64
C LYS A 239 -21.36 -27.69 -26.27
N VAL A 240 -20.88 -28.69 -25.52
CA VAL A 240 -20.81 -30.08 -25.99
C VAL A 240 -22.21 -30.63 -26.32
N ASP A 241 -23.23 -30.33 -25.50
CA ASP A 241 -24.62 -30.68 -25.78
C ASP A 241 -25.16 -30.00 -27.06
N LEU A 242 -24.76 -28.74 -27.31
CA LEU A 242 -25.13 -27.98 -28.50
C LEU A 242 -24.44 -28.52 -29.76
N ASP A 243 -23.15 -28.84 -29.70
CA ASP A 243 -22.40 -29.45 -30.80
C ASP A 243 -22.98 -30.84 -31.15
N ALA A 244 -23.29 -31.65 -30.14
CA ALA A 244 -23.98 -32.94 -30.32
C ALA A 244 -25.43 -32.80 -30.83
N ALA A 245 -26.11 -31.68 -30.56
CA ALA A 245 -27.40 -31.36 -31.19
C ALA A 245 -27.23 -30.89 -32.64
N GLY A 246 -26.15 -30.17 -32.96
CA GLY A 246 -25.75 -29.80 -34.31
C GLY A 246 -25.46 -31.03 -35.19
N GLU A 247 -24.71 -32.00 -34.67
CA GLU A 247 -24.46 -33.27 -35.36
C GLU A 247 -25.77 -34.05 -35.61
N LYS A 248 -26.64 -34.15 -34.60
CA LYS A 248 -27.97 -34.77 -34.77
C LYS A 248 -28.81 -34.08 -35.84
N ASN A 249 -28.79 -32.74 -35.91
CA ASN A 249 -29.48 -31.99 -36.96
C ASN A 249 -28.86 -32.23 -38.35
N SER A 250 -27.54 -32.34 -38.45
CA SER A 250 -26.84 -32.71 -39.70
C SER A 250 -27.25 -34.10 -40.19
N VAL A 251 -27.26 -35.10 -39.30
CA VAL A 251 -27.73 -36.47 -39.59
C VAL A 251 -29.21 -36.50 -39.97
N LEU A 252 -30.06 -35.72 -39.31
CA LEU A 252 -31.48 -35.59 -39.65
C LEU A 252 -31.69 -34.89 -41.01
N SER A 253 -30.87 -33.89 -41.36
CA SER A 253 -30.90 -33.25 -42.68
C SER A 253 -30.51 -34.24 -43.77
N GLY A 254 -29.36 -34.92 -43.65
CA GLY A 254 -28.94 -35.91 -44.65
C GLY A 254 -29.92 -37.08 -44.80
N ARG A 255 -30.63 -37.45 -43.72
CA ARG A 255 -31.73 -38.41 -43.78
C ARG A 255 -32.99 -37.85 -44.47
N LEU A 256 -33.29 -36.56 -44.29
CA LEU A 256 -34.37 -35.89 -45.01
C LEU A 256 -34.06 -35.79 -46.50
N ASP A 257 -32.83 -35.42 -46.86
CA ASP A 257 -32.36 -35.38 -48.25
C ASP A 257 -32.41 -36.78 -48.90
N GLY A 258 -32.03 -37.83 -48.17
CA GLY A 258 -32.20 -39.22 -48.58
C GLY A 258 -33.65 -39.60 -48.83
N LEU A 259 -34.56 -39.27 -47.91
CA LEU A 259 -36.01 -39.50 -48.07
C LEU A 259 -36.62 -38.69 -49.24
N VAL A 260 -36.11 -37.49 -49.52
CA VAL A 260 -36.51 -36.69 -50.69
C VAL A 260 -36.03 -37.36 -51.99
N SER A 261 -34.82 -37.93 -52.01
CA SER A 261 -34.32 -38.72 -53.14
C SER A 261 -35.12 -40.01 -53.35
N GLU A 262 -35.43 -40.76 -52.29
CA GLU A 262 -36.30 -41.94 -52.34
C GLU A 262 -37.71 -41.57 -52.85
N HIS A 263 -38.25 -40.43 -52.41
CA HIS A 263 -39.55 -39.95 -52.88
C HIS A 263 -39.51 -39.55 -54.37
N GLY A 264 -38.45 -38.88 -54.84
CA GLY A 264 -38.25 -38.59 -56.27
C GLY A 264 -38.10 -39.84 -57.13
N GLU A 265 -37.44 -40.88 -56.63
CA GLU A 265 -37.43 -42.21 -57.26
C GLU A 265 -38.83 -42.83 -57.32
N VAL A 266 -39.64 -42.71 -56.27
CA VAL A 266 -41.02 -43.22 -56.27
C VAL A 266 -41.91 -42.43 -57.23
N VAL A 267 -41.75 -41.10 -57.31
CA VAL A 267 -42.48 -40.25 -58.26
C VAL A 267 -42.12 -40.61 -59.70
N SER A 268 -40.84 -40.74 -60.06
CA SER A 268 -40.45 -41.14 -61.42
C SER A 268 -40.87 -42.58 -61.79
N LYS A 269 -40.98 -43.49 -60.80
CA LYS A 269 -41.58 -44.82 -60.99
C LYS A 269 -43.10 -44.76 -61.17
N LEU A 270 -43.79 -43.79 -60.53
CA LEU A 270 -45.21 -43.51 -60.72
C LEU A 270 -45.48 -42.90 -62.11
N GLU A 271 -44.72 -41.88 -62.52
CA GLU A 271 -44.78 -41.29 -63.87
C GLU A 271 -44.55 -42.35 -64.96
N GLN A 272 -43.60 -43.28 -64.75
CA GLN A 272 -43.40 -44.42 -65.66
C GLN A 272 -44.57 -45.42 -65.64
N ALA A 273 -45.27 -45.60 -64.52
CA ALA A 273 -46.45 -46.45 -64.43
C ALA A 273 -47.65 -45.81 -65.14
N GLU A 274 -47.91 -44.51 -64.91
CA GLU A 274 -48.95 -43.73 -65.59
C GLU A 274 -48.72 -43.69 -67.12
N ALA A 275 -47.46 -43.56 -67.57
CA ALA A 275 -47.12 -43.63 -68.98
C ALA A 275 -47.41 -45.03 -69.60
N ARG A 276 -47.21 -46.12 -68.84
CA ARG A 276 -47.59 -47.48 -69.28
C ARG A 276 -49.10 -47.70 -69.24
N GLU A 277 -49.81 -47.10 -68.29
CA GLU A 277 -51.28 -47.12 -68.25
C GLU A 277 -51.86 -46.46 -69.51
N GLN A 278 -51.32 -45.30 -69.91
CA GLN A 278 -51.67 -44.64 -71.19
C GLN A 278 -51.30 -45.48 -72.43
N GLU A 279 -50.19 -46.23 -72.40
CA GLU A 279 -49.82 -47.18 -73.47
C GLU A 279 -50.82 -48.35 -73.54
N PHE A 280 -51.23 -48.90 -72.39
CA PHE A 280 -52.25 -49.95 -72.32
C PHE A 280 -53.63 -49.45 -72.76
N ASP A 281 -54.04 -48.24 -72.38
CA ASP A 281 -55.30 -47.63 -72.83
C ASP A 281 -55.31 -47.43 -74.35
N GLN A 282 -54.24 -46.86 -74.93
CA GLN A 282 -54.09 -46.77 -76.40
C GLN A 282 -54.11 -48.15 -77.07
N ARG A 283 -53.51 -49.17 -76.45
CA ARG A 283 -53.59 -50.54 -76.98
C ARG A 283 -55.01 -51.10 -76.87
N ILE A 284 -55.74 -50.83 -75.79
CA ILE A 284 -57.14 -51.22 -75.61
C ILE A 284 -58.03 -50.52 -76.65
N GLU A 285 -57.86 -49.22 -76.89
CA GLU A 285 -58.57 -48.50 -77.96
C GLU A 285 -58.27 -49.10 -79.34
N SER A 286 -57.00 -49.41 -79.64
CA SER A 286 -56.63 -50.06 -80.90
C SER A 286 -57.26 -51.44 -81.07
N LEU A 287 -57.30 -52.26 -80.00
CA LEU A 287 -57.92 -53.59 -80.00
C LEU A 287 -59.45 -53.52 -80.08
N GLN A 288 -60.07 -52.49 -79.50
CA GLN A 288 -61.50 -52.22 -79.69
C GLN A 288 -61.80 -51.81 -81.14
N GLY A 289 -60.93 -51.00 -81.76
CA GLY A 289 -61.00 -50.68 -83.19
C GLY A 289 -60.86 -51.92 -84.09
N GLU A 290 -59.83 -52.74 -83.86
CA GLU A 290 -59.63 -54.03 -84.54
C GLU A 290 -60.86 -54.95 -84.37
N LEU A 291 -61.47 -55.00 -83.18
CA LEU A 291 -62.66 -55.82 -82.90
C LEU A 291 -63.92 -55.28 -83.58
N VAL A 292 -64.10 -53.95 -83.65
CA VAL A 292 -65.20 -53.33 -84.41
C VAL A 292 -65.03 -53.60 -85.91
N GLU A 293 -63.81 -53.51 -86.45
CA GLU A 293 -63.57 -53.84 -87.85
C GLU A 293 -63.83 -55.33 -88.13
N GLN A 294 -63.39 -56.25 -87.26
CA GLN A 294 -63.75 -57.67 -87.38
C GLN A 294 -65.26 -57.92 -87.25
N GLY A 295 -65.97 -57.12 -86.45
CA GLY A 295 -67.43 -57.11 -86.36
C GLY A 295 -68.10 -56.66 -87.66
N GLU A 296 -67.60 -55.59 -88.28
CA GLU A 296 -68.06 -55.15 -89.61
C GLU A 296 -67.73 -56.17 -90.70
N GLN A 297 -66.51 -56.71 -90.74
CA GLN A 297 -66.12 -57.75 -91.70
C GLN A 297 -67.00 -58.99 -91.55
N SER A 298 -67.27 -59.44 -90.32
CA SER A 298 -68.21 -60.53 -90.03
C SER A 298 -69.64 -60.20 -90.48
N SER A 299 -70.08 -58.96 -90.29
CA SER A 299 -71.42 -58.50 -90.71
C SER A 299 -71.57 -58.45 -92.23
N ARG A 300 -70.54 -57.97 -92.94
CA ARG A 300 -70.48 -57.99 -94.41
C ARG A 300 -70.47 -59.42 -94.95
N LEU A 301 -69.71 -60.32 -94.32
CA LEU A 301 -69.69 -61.75 -94.67
C LEU A 301 -71.04 -62.44 -94.42
N THR A 302 -71.78 -62.09 -93.35
CA THR A 302 -73.13 -62.64 -93.14
C THR A 302 -74.16 -62.06 -94.10
N GLU A 303 -74.00 -60.81 -94.55
CA GLU A 303 -74.85 -60.23 -95.60
C GLU A 303 -74.54 -60.83 -96.99
N GLU A 304 -73.28 -61.00 -97.35
CA GLU A 304 -72.84 -61.72 -98.57
C GLU A 304 -73.32 -63.18 -98.57
N LEU A 305 -73.29 -63.86 -97.40
CA LEU A 305 -73.85 -65.20 -97.25
C LEU A 305 -75.38 -65.20 -97.44
N ALA A 306 -76.07 -64.19 -96.91
CA ALA A 306 -77.52 -64.04 -97.09
C ALA A 306 -77.89 -63.70 -98.55
N GLU A 307 -77.07 -62.96 -99.28
CA GLU A 307 -77.23 -62.78 -100.73
C GLU A 307 -76.95 -64.07 -101.51
N SER A 308 -75.94 -64.84 -101.12
CA SER A 308 -75.68 -66.16 -101.70
C SER A 308 -76.85 -67.14 -101.48
N ASP A 309 -77.48 -67.12 -100.30
CA ASP A 309 -78.66 -67.95 -100.01
C ASP A 309 -79.93 -67.44 -100.72
N ARG A 310 -80.14 -66.12 -100.87
CA ARG A 310 -81.18 -65.56 -101.76
C ARG A 310 -80.98 -66.01 -103.20
N GLN A 311 -79.75 -65.98 -103.71
CA GLN A 311 -79.45 -66.45 -105.07
C GLN A 311 -79.73 -67.94 -105.22
N ARG A 312 -79.32 -68.78 -104.25
CA ARG A 312 -79.66 -70.23 -104.23
C ARG A 312 -81.17 -70.48 -104.20
N GLU A 313 -81.96 -69.59 -103.60
CA GLU A 313 -83.42 -69.70 -103.58
C GLU A 313 -84.06 -69.27 -104.91
N ILE A 314 -83.49 -68.26 -105.60
CA ILE A 314 -83.82 -67.93 -107.00
C ILE A 314 -83.47 -69.10 -107.93
N ASP A 315 -82.25 -69.63 -107.84
CA ASP A 315 -81.77 -70.77 -108.63
C ASP A 315 -82.66 -72.02 -108.43
N ARG A 316 -83.14 -72.25 -107.20
CA ARG A 316 -84.13 -73.30 -106.91
C ARG A 316 -85.47 -73.02 -107.58
N GLY A 317 -85.95 -71.77 -107.53
CA GLY A 317 -87.17 -71.35 -108.22
C GLY A 317 -87.08 -71.59 -109.73
N GLU A 318 -85.95 -71.27 -110.36
CA GLU A 318 -85.70 -71.61 -111.76
C GLU A 318 -85.67 -73.12 -112.00
N ILE A 319 -84.98 -73.90 -111.16
CA ILE A 319 -84.93 -75.37 -111.26
C ILE A 319 -86.33 -76.00 -111.17
N ASP A 320 -87.20 -75.49 -110.29
CA ASP A 320 -88.58 -75.95 -110.19
C ASP A 320 -89.46 -75.45 -111.34
N GLU A 321 -89.19 -74.30 -111.95
CA GLU A 321 -89.83 -73.90 -113.21
C GLU A 321 -89.37 -74.80 -114.39
N TYR A 322 -88.08 -75.14 -114.48
CA TYR A 322 -87.56 -76.10 -115.45
C TYR A 322 -88.17 -77.49 -115.25
N ARG A 323 -88.42 -77.92 -114.00
CA ARG A 323 -89.18 -79.15 -113.70
C ARG A 323 -90.63 -79.07 -114.17
N GLN A 324 -91.35 -77.98 -113.90
CA GLN A 324 -92.72 -77.81 -114.41
C GLN A 324 -92.78 -77.77 -115.95
N ARG A 325 -91.80 -77.13 -116.59
CA ARG A 325 -91.63 -77.16 -118.07
C ARG A 325 -91.33 -78.58 -118.58
N LEU A 326 -90.58 -79.39 -117.82
CA LEU A 326 -90.33 -80.81 -118.11
C LEU A 326 -91.57 -81.69 -117.88
N GLU A 327 -92.39 -81.45 -116.87
CA GLU A 327 -93.68 -82.13 -116.71
C GLU A 327 -94.65 -81.75 -117.83
N LEU A 328 -94.67 -80.48 -118.27
CA LEU A 328 -95.50 -80.04 -119.39
C LEU A 328 -95.04 -80.63 -120.74
N THR A 329 -93.74 -80.83 -120.97
CA THR A 329 -93.24 -81.51 -122.18
C THR A 329 -93.42 -83.03 -122.08
N SER A 330 -93.28 -83.63 -120.90
CA SER A 330 -93.61 -85.03 -120.60
C SER A 330 -95.10 -85.32 -120.86
N SER A 331 -96.00 -84.46 -120.38
CA SER A 331 -97.44 -84.52 -120.64
C SER A 331 -97.76 -84.46 -122.15
N LYS A 332 -97.12 -83.55 -122.89
CA LYS A 332 -97.28 -83.47 -124.36
C LYS A 332 -96.69 -84.69 -125.08
N LEU A 333 -95.60 -85.28 -124.57
CA LEU A 333 -95.06 -86.55 -125.06
C LEU A 333 -96.02 -87.72 -124.81
N ALA A 334 -96.75 -87.73 -123.69
CA ALA A 334 -97.79 -88.69 -123.41
C ALA A 334 -99.01 -88.54 -124.35
N GLU A 335 -99.42 -87.31 -124.68
CA GLU A 335 -100.44 -87.06 -125.72
C GLU A 335 -99.98 -87.53 -127.12
N PHE A 336 -98.72 -87.29 -127.49
CA PHE A 336 -98.15 -87.81 -128.74
C PHE A 336 -98.10 -89.35 -128.77
N ALA A 337 -97.76 -90.00 -127.65
CA ALA A 337 -97.80 -91.46 -127.53
C ALA A 337 -99.24 -92.01 -127.64
N ALA A 338 -100.22 -91.32 -127.05
CA ALA A 338 -101.63 -91.68 -127.16
C ALA A 338 -102.15 -91.57 -128.61
N LEU A 339 -101.73 -90.53 -129.36
CA LEU A 339 -102.08 -90.34 -130.76
C LEU A 339 -101.48 -91.41 -131.69
N ILE A 340 -100.25 -91.86 -131.43
CA ILE A 340 -99.58 -92.89 -132.26
C ILE A 340 -100.23 -94.28 -132.12
N SER A 341 -100.82 -94.60 -130.97
CA SER A 341 -101.44 -95.92 -130.74
C SER A 341 -102.78 -96.19 -131.44
N LYS A 342 -103.38 -95.20 -132.13
CA LYS A 342 -104.79 -95.24 -132.55
C LYS A 342 -105.06 -95.36 -134.07
N GLN A 343 -104.03 -95.33 -134.92
CA GLN A 343 -104.18 -95.55 -136.38
C GLN A 343 -103.06 -96.40 -137.01
N ALA A 344 -103.03 -97.68 -136.66
CA ALA A 344 -102.54 -98.76 -137.53
C ALA A 344 -103.36 -100.00 -137.17
N PRO A 345 -104.22 -100.52 -138.08
CA PRO A 345 -103.67 -101.27 -139.22
C PRO A 345 -104.46 -101.17 -140.54
N GLN A 346 -103.75 -100.96 -141.66
CA GLN A 346 -103.57 -101.91 -142.77
C GLN A 346 -102.85 -101.23 -143.96
N MET A 347 -102.29 -102.04 -144.88
CA MET A 347 -101.38 -101.63 -145.97
C MET A 347 -100.08 -100.99 -145.45
N GLU A 348 -98.99 -101.70 -145.14
CA GLU A 348 -98.53 -103.04 -145.52
C GLU A 348 -98.25 -103.30 -147.02
N GLN A 349 -97.04 -103.81 -147.27
CA GLN A 349 -96.59 -104.58 -148.43
C GLN A 349 -96.59 -103.91 -149.82
N GLY A 350 -95.61 -103.01 -150.02
CA GLY A 350 -94.84 -102.97 -151.26
C GLY A 350 -93.44 -103.54 -150.99
N ALA A 351 -93.14 -104.77 -151.46
CA ALA A 351 -91.93 -105.48 -151.08
C ALA A 351 -91.26 -106.22 -152.26
N ALA A 352 -89.94 -106.04 -152.44
CA ALA A 352 -88.99 -107.08 -152.88
C ALA A 352 -87.54 -106.55 -152.99
N ALA A 353 -86.57 -107.43 -152.66
CA ALA A 353 -85.15 -107.44 -153.08
C ALA A 353 -84.17 -106.33 -152.62
N ILE A 354 -83.32 -106.71 -151.65
CA ILE A 354 -81.92 -106.34 -151.29
C ILE A 354 -81.85 -106.26 -149.74
N ALA A 355 -81.36 -107.23 -148.96
CA ALA A 355 -80.07 -107.95 -148.89
C ALA A 355 -78.90 -107.07 -148.42
N GLU A 356 -78.10 -107.38 -147.37
CA GLU A 356 -78.26 -108.31 -146.22
C GLU A 356 -77.72 -107.61 -144.94
N VAL A 357 -77.02 -108.10 -143.89
CA VAL A 357 -76.31 -109.37 -143.53
C VAL A 357 -76.57 -109.69 -142.04
N ALA A 358 -76.52 -110.97 -141.62
CA ALA A 358 -76.70 -111.40 -140.22
C ALA A 358 -75.54 -111.04 -139.24
N GLY A 359 -75.85 -111.00 -137.92
CA GLY A 359 -74.87 -110.72 -136.84
C GLY A 359 -75.25 -111.31 -135.46
N LEU A 360 -74.74 -112.52 -135.18
CA LEU A 360 -74.81 -113.31 -133.92
C LEU A 360 -74.62 -112.46 -132.63
N LYS A 361 -75.25 -112.70 -131.47
CA LYS A 361 -75.66 -113.93 -130.75
C LYS A 361 -74.54 -114.95 -130.47
N ARG A 362 -73.59 -114.59 -129.59
CA ARG A 362 -72.96 -115.45 -128.56
C ARG A 362 -71.98 -114.65 -127.69
N GLN A 363 -71.59 -115.23 -126.55
CA GLN A 363 -70.67 -114.70 -125.52
C GLN A 363 -71.20 -113.45 -124.79
N LEU A 364 -71.48 -113.45 -123.48
CA LEU A 364 -71.41 -114.53 -122.46
C LEU A 364 -70.04 -115.23 -122.33
N GLN A 365 -68.99 -114.43 -122.46
CA GLN A 365 -67.60 -114.63 -122.02
C GLN A 365 -67.00 -113.21 -122.01
N ARG A 366 -66.08 -112.91 -121.07
CA ARG A 366 -65.58 -111.55 -120.78
C ARG A 366 -66.51 -110.62 -119.97
N GLN A 367 -67.18 -111.17 -118.94
CA GLN A 367 -67.20 -110.50 -117.62
C GLN A 367 -66.10 -111.08 -116.70
N GLU A 368 -65.03 -111.60 -117.32
CA GLU A 368 -63.95 -112.36 -116.68
C GLU A 368 -62.65 -112.11 -117.47
N GLU A 369 -62.33 -110.81 -117.62
CA GLU A 369 -61.12 -110.22 -118.23
C GLU A 369 -61.19 -108.68 -118.01
N GLN A 370 -61.53 -108.16 -116.83
CA GLN A 370 -60.71 -108.19 -115.62
C GLN A 370 -59.24 -108.56 -115.87
N ILE A 371 -58.42 -107.50 -116.03
CA ILE A 371 -56.95 -107.52 -116.19
C ILE A 371 -56.48 -108.00 -117.58
N SER A 372 -55.44 -107.31 -118.09
CA SER A 372 -54.50 -107.73 -119.16
C SER A 372 -54.57 -107.15 -120.60
N SER A 373 -55.02 -105.91 -120.79
CA SER A 373 -54.47 -105.06 -121.89
C SER A 373 -54.67 -103.56 -121.68
N LEU A 374 -53.73 -102.67 -122.00
CA LEU A 374 -52.28 -102.73 -121.71
C LEU A 374 -52.00 -101.54 -120.76
N ARG A 375 -51.34 -101.67 -119.60
CA ARG A 375 -49.99 -102.20 -119.29
C ARG A 375 -48.92 -101.08 -119.28
N ASN A 376 -48.64 -100.62 -118.07
CA ASN A 376 -47.39 -99.99 -117.61
C ASN A 376 -47.11 -98.55 -118.11
N SER A 377 -46.47 -97.69 -117.31
CA SER A 377 -45.83 -97.92 -116.01
C SER A 377 -46.53 -97.25 -114.83
N SER A 378 -46.92 -98.06 -113.84
CA SER A 378 -46.81 -97.65 -112.44
C SER A 378 -45.44 -98.13 -111.95
N ASP A 379 -44.63 -97.24 -111.36
CA ASP A 379 -43.62 -97.54 -110.32
C ASP A 379 -43.08 -96.19 -109.73
N PRO A 380 -42.44 -96.15 -108.54
CA PRO A 380 -43.26 -95.99 -107.32
C PRO A 380 -42.76 -94.86 -106.39
N ASP A 381 -42.43 -95.19 -105.13
CA ASP A 381 -41.79 -94.36 -104.10
C ASP A 381 -42.57 -93.16 -103.51
N VAL A 382 -43.90 -93.32 -103.40
CA VAL A 382 -44.72 -92.67 -102.35
C VAL A 382 -44.44 -93.31 -100.97
N LEU A 383 -43.16 -93.49 -100.65
CA LEU A 383 -42.62 -93.96 -99.36
C LEU A 383 -41.63 -92.96 -98.75
N ASN A 384 -40.93 -92.15 -99.57
CA ASN A 384 -39.95 -91.18 -99.07
C ASN A 384 -40.60 -90.01 -98.28
N GLN A 385 -41.86 -89.67 -98.54
CA GLN A 385 -42.59 -88.61 -97.81
C GLN A 385 -43.14 -89.03 -96.44
N ARG A 386 -42.75 -90.21 -95.90
CA ARG A 386 -43.09 -90.61 -94.52
C ARG A 386 -41.93 -90.56 -93.55
N ASP A 387 -40.69 -90.49 -94.04
CA ASP A 387 -39.49 -90.47 -93.18
C ASP A 387 -39.04 -89.03 -92.85
N GLU A 388 -39.14 -88.07 -93.79
CA GLU A 388 -38.92 -86.63 -93.48
C GLU A 388 -39.83 -86.14 -92.34
N ARG A 389 -41.07 -86.66 -92.28
CA ARG A 389 -42.06 -86.33 -91.26
C ARG A 389 -41.78 -86.98 -89.89
N ILE A 390 -40.84 -87.93 -89.82
CA ILE A 390 -40.37 -88.55 -88.57
C ILE A 390 -39.15 -87.80 -88.04
N ASP A 391 -38.27 -87.25 -88.89
CA ASP A 391 -37.13 -86.44 -88.45
C ASP A 391 -37.55 -85.05 -87.92
N GLU A 392 -38.55 -84.38 -88.52
CA GLU A 392 -39.14 -83.15 -87.95
C GLU A 392 -39.63 -83.38 -86.51
N LEU A 393 -40.34 -84.48 -86.26
CA LEU A 393 -40.87 -84.82 -84.92
C LEU A 393 -39.81 -85.36 -83.96
N THR A 394 -38.73 -85.97 -84.47
CA THR A 394 -37.58 -86.42 -83.67
C THR A 394 -36.70 -85.25 -83.19
N THR A 395 -36.76 -84.11 -83.88
CA THR A 395 -36.13 -82.85 -83.47
C THR A 395 -36.94 -82.18 -82.36
N ALA A 396 -38.26 -82.00 -82.56
CA ALA A 396 -39.17 -81.41 -81.57
C ALA A 396 -39.16 -82.13 -80.20
N LEU A 397 -38.98 -83.47 -80.19
CA LEU A 397 -38.92 -84.27 -78.95
C LEU A 397 -37.54 -84.29 -78.27
N ARG A 398 -36.50 -83.69 -78.86
CA ARG A 398 -35.27 -83.31 -78.13
C ARG A 398 -35.42 -81.96 -77.46
N GLU A 399 -35.97 -80.98 -78.17
CA GLU A 399 -36.16 -79.61 -77.66
C GLU A 399 -37.10 -79.61 -76.44
N ALA A 400 -38.24 -80.31 -76.54
CA ALA A 400 -39.17 -80.52 -75.42
C ALA A 400 -38.67 -81.43 -74.27
N ARG A 401 -37.42 -81.94 -74.35
CA ARG A 401 -36.79 -82.74 -73.27
C ARG A 401 -35.47 -82.16 -72.76
N GLY A 402 -35.00 -81.06 -73.34
CA GLY A 402 -33.90 -80.24 -72.82
C GLY A 402 -34.30 -79.28 -71.70
N GLN A 403 -35.60 -79.12 -71.41
CA GLN A 403 -36.14 -78.18 -70.41
C GLN A 403 -36.80 -78.89 -69.21
N ALA A 404 -36.33 -80.09 -68.85
CA ALA A 404 -36.86 -80.89 -67.74
C ALA A 404 -35.77 -81.41 -66.76
N ALA A 405 -34.53 -80.94 -66.89
CA ALA A 405 -33.44 -81.18 -65.94
C ALA A 405 -32.46 -80.00 -65.98
N THR A 406 -32.06 -79.51 -64.79
CA THR A 406 -31.31 -78.25 -64.53
C THR A 406 -32.02 -76.96 -64.97
N GLY A 407 -31.75 -75.84 -64.28
CA GLY A 407 -32.43 -74.55 -64.48
C GLY A 407 -33.30 -74.13 -63.30
N ALA A 408 -34.62 -74.09 -63.49
CA ALA A 408 -35.59 -73.29 -62.71
C ALA A 408 -35.77 -73.60 -61.20
N ALA A 409 -35.10 -74.61 -60.63
CA ALA A 409 -35.03 -74.82 -59.17
C ALA A 409 -33.64 -74.50 -58.58
N SER A 410 -32.63 -74.32 -59.43
CA SER A 410 -31.26 -73.95 -59.03
C SER A 410 -31.05 -72.44 -58.98
N GLU A 411 -31.90 -71.64 -59.62
CA GLU A 411 -31.76 -70.17 -59.68
C GLU A 411 -32.55 -69.46 -58.57
N GLU A 412 -33.71 -70.00 -58.16
CA GLU A 412 -34.33 -69.64 -56.88
C GLU A 412 -33.51 -70.15 -55.68
N LEU A 413 -32.81 -71.29 -55.81
CA LEU A 413 -31.84 -71.72 -54.80
C LEU A 413 -30.53 -70.92 -54.85
N ALA A 414 -30.00 -70.54 -56.01
CA ALA A 414 -28.79 -69.71 -56.08
C ALA A 414 -29.06 -68.27 -55.62
N SER A 415 -30.22 -67.68 -55.92
CA SER A 415 -30.60 -66.37 -55.37
C SER A 415 -30.97 -66.45 -53.89
N ARG A 416 -31.52 -67.58 -53.41
CA ARG A 416 -31.62 -67.85 -51.96
C ARG A 416 -30.27 -68.07 -51.30
N ASP A 417 -29.34 -68.79 -51.91
CA ASP A 417 -27.99 -69.00 -51.36
C ASP A 417 -27.18 -67.70 -51.43
N GLU A 418 -27.33 -66.87 -52.46
CA GLU A 418 -26.74 -65.53 -52.50
C GLU A 418 -27.42 -64.62 -51.46
N THR A 419 -28.73 -64.73 -51.22
CA THR A 419 -29.38 -63.97 -50.14
C THR A 419 -28.97 -64.50 -48.76
N ILE A 420 -28.81 -65.82 -48.59
CA ILE A 420 -28.31 -66.47 -47.38
C ILE A 420 -26.82 -66.17 -47.20
N GLN A 421 -26.05 -65.95 -48.27
CA GLN A 421 -24.65 -65.60 -48.22
C GLN A 421 -24.49 -64.11 -47.94
N ARG A 422 -25.24 -63.21 -48.59
CA ARG A 422 -25.37 -61.80 -48.15
C ARG A 422 -25.85 -61.69 -46.70
N LEU A 423 -26.76 -62.58 -46.24
CA LEU A 423 -27.17 -62.65 -44.83
C LEU A 423 -26.12 -63.29 -43.92
N ARG A 424 -25.28 -64.21 -44.41
CA ARG A 424 -24.16 -64.82 -43.67
C ARG A 424 -22.96 -63.89 -43.60
N ASP A 425 -22.75 -63.07 -44.60
CA ASP A 425 -21.76 -62.00 -44.68
C ASP A 425 -22.26 -60.77 -43.89
N ARG A 426 -23.58 -60.54 -43.81
CA ARG A 426 -24.19 -59.57 -42.90
C ARG A 426 -24.21 -60.06 -41.45
N ILE A 427 -24.41 -61.35 -41.20
CA ILE A 427 -24.23 -61.97 -39.87
C ILE A 427 -22.74 -61.98 -39.53
N GLY A 428 -21.85 -62.21 -40.49
CA GLY A 428 -20.40 -62.09 -40.34
C GLY A 428 -20.00 -60.66 -39.98
N SER A 429 -20.47 -59.66 -40.73
CA SER A 429 -20.22 -58.25 -40.43
C SER A 429 -20.87 -57.83 -39.12
N LEU A 430 -22.03 -58.38 -38.74
CA LEU A 430 -22.67 -58.14 -37.44
C LEU A 430 -22.00 -58.93 -36.31
N GLN A 431 -21.31 -60.04 -36.57
CA GLN A 431 -20.48 -60.78 -35.59
C GLN A 431 -19.11 -60.14 -35.44
N GLU A 432 -18.58 -59.52 -36.49
CA GLU A 432 -17.38 -58.71 -36.48
C GLU A 432 -17.66 -57.33 -35.88
N GLU A 433 -18.84 -56.76 -36.11
CA GLU A 433 -19.34 -55.55 -35.43
C GLU A 433 -19.77 -55.84 -33.99
N ILE A 434 -20.31 -57.02 -33.66
CA ILE A 434 -20.46 -57.48 -32.27
C ILE A 434 -19.10 -57.77 -31.65
N HIS A 435 -18.12 -58.35 -32.34
CA HIS A 435 -16.77 -58.48 -31.79
C HIS A 435 -16.06 -57.12 -31.65
N ARG A 436 -16.38 -56.14 -32.48
CA ARG A 436 -15.88 -54.76 -32.38
C ARG A 436 -16.59 -53.95 -31.30
N LEU A 437 -17.88 -54.17 -31.08
CA LEU A 437 -18.67 -53.59 -29.99
C LEU A 437 -18.38 -54.30 -28.66
N THR A 438 -18.12 -55.61 -28.66
CA THR A 438 -17.60 -56.34 -27.51
C THR A 438 -16.17 -55.91 -27.23
N ALA A 439 -15.29 -55.74 -28.23
CA ALA A 439 -13.96 -55.16 -28.01
C ALA A 439 -14.03 -53.69 -27.57
N GLN A 440 -15.04 -52.91 -28.00
CA GLN A 440 -15.28 -51.56 -27.48
C GLN A 440 -15.80 -51.59 -26.03
N VAL A 441 -16.72 -52.49 -25.69
CA VAL A 441 -17.23 -52.69 -24.32
C VAL A 441 -16.16 -53.27 -23.42
N GLU A 442 -15.29 -54.15 -23.92
CA GLU A 442 -14.16 -54.73 -23.23
C GLU A 442 -13.00 -53.72 -23.11
N SER A 443 -12.86 -52.76 -24.04
CA SER A 443 -12.01 -51.58 -23.87
C SER A 443 -12.61 -50.52 -22.94
N ALA A 444 -13.95 -50.45 -22.82
CA ALA A 444 -14.66 -49.56 -21.89
C ALA A 444 -14.84 -50.18 -20.49
N SER A 445 -14.69 -51.50 -20.35
CA SER A 445 -14.50 -52.22 -19.08
C SER A 445 -13.03 -52.55 -18.80
N SER A 446 -12.11 -52.02 -19.62
CA SER A 446 -10.65 -52.04 -19.42
C SER A 446 -10.11 -50.61 -19.39
N ASP A 447 -10.86 -49.71 -18.75
CA ASP A 447 -10.39 -48.37 -18.39
C ASP A 447 -9.44 -48.40 -17.16
N GLU A 448 -8.52 -49.36 -17.16
CA GLU A 448 -7.21 -49.29 -16.48
C GLU A 448 -6.08 -49.01 -17.50
N GLY A 449 -6.38 -49.10 -18.81
CA GLY A 449 -5.39 -49.00 -19.89
C GLY A 449 -4.96 -47.58 -20.25
N THR A 450 -5.87 -46.59 -20.23
CA THR A 450 -5.48 -45.18 -20.50
C THR A 450 -4.74 -44.53 -19.34
N ASP A 451 -4.90 -45.10 -18.14
CA ASP A 451 -4.21 -44.67 -16.94
C ASP A 451 -2.72 -45.02 -16.97
N HIS A 452 -2.24 -46.11 -17.59
CA HIS A 452 -0.80 -46.44 -17.54
C HIS A 452 0.09 -45.44 -18.31
N ALA A 453 -0.28 -45.01 -19.52
CA ALA A 453 0.50 -44.00 -20.24
C ALA A 453 0.40 -42.60 -19.58
N ARG A 454 -0.68 -42.34 -18.85
CA ARG A 454 -0.85 -41.12 -18.04
C ARG A 454 -0.16 -41.22 -16.68
N LEU A 455 -0.06 -42.42 -16.09
CA LEU A 455 0.74 -42.71 -14.91
C LEU A 455 2.22 -42.62 -15.25
N ASP A 456 2.72 -43.16 -16.36
CA ASP A 456 4.12 -42.98 -16.74
C ASP A 456 4.46 -41.50 -16.93
N ALA A 457 3.59 -40.72 -17.59
CA ALA A 457 3.76 -39.28 -17.74
C ALA A 457 3.58 -38.49 -16.41
N ALA A 458 2.69 -38.94 -15.53
CA ALA A 458 2.45 -38.33 -14.21
C ALA A 458 3.50 -38.75 -13.18
N GLN A 459 4.06 -39.95 -13.25
CA GLN A 459 5.15 -40.47 -12.42
C GLN A 459 6.49 -39.90 -12.88
N ALA A 460 6.70 -39.69 -14.19
CA ALA A 460 7.81 -38.87 -14.66
C ALA A 460 7.71 -37.44 -14.08
N ARG A 461 6.52 -36.83 -14.08
CA ARG A 461 6.29 -35.51 -13.48
C ARG A 461 6.30 -35.50 -11.95
N ILE A 462 5.86 -36.56 -11.28
CA ILE A 462 5.92 -36.70 -9.82
C ILE A 462 7.37 -36.92 -9.41
N MET A 463 8.16 -37.70 -10.14
CA MET A 463 9.59 -37.89 -9.88
C MET A 463 10.42 -36.63 -10.22
N GLU A 464 10.03 -35.88 -11.26
CA GLU A 464 10.55 -34.53 -11.54
C GLU A 464 10.18 -33.57 -10.40
N LEU A 465 8.93 -33.55 -9.94
CA LEU A 465 8.49 -32.72 -8.81
C LEU A 465 9.05 -33.17 -7.46
N GLU A 466 9.30 -34.45 -7.24
CA GLU A 466 9.93 -35.01 -6.03
C GLU A 466 11.42 -34.66 -6.00
N THR A 467 12.11 -34.73 -7.14
CA THR A 467 13.49 -34.22 -7.24
C THR A 467 13.55 -32.70 -7.15
N LEU A 468 12.53 -31.96 -7.60
CA LEU A 468 12.37 -30.52 -7.36
C LEU A 468 12.07 -30.22 -5.88
N VAL A 469 11.22 -31.01 -5.22
CA VAL A 469 10.90 -30.89 -3.79
C VAL A 469 12.08 -31.28 -2.91
N ASP A 470 12.87 -32.29 -3.27
CA ASP A 470 14.06 -32.69 -2.51
C ASP A 470 15.26 -31.77 -2.79
N THR A 471 15.37 -31.15 -3.97
CA THR A 471 16.32 -30.05 -4.18
C THR A 471 15.87 -28.75 -3.47
N LEU A 472 14.57 -28.47 -3.39
CA LEU A 472 14.01 -27.39 -2.56
C LEU A 472 14.13 -27.67 -1.06
N ARG A 473 14.04 -28.93 -0.60
CA ARG A 473 14.38 -29.32 0.78
C ARG A 473 15.88 -29.25 1.03
N ALA A 474 16.73 -29.58 0.06
CA ALA A 474 18.18 -29.41 0.18
C ALA A 474 18.60 -27.92 0.17
N ALA A 475 17.82 -27.05 -0.48
CA ALA A 475 17.98 -25.60 -0.41
C ALA A 475 17.43 -25.05 0.91
N GLY A 476 16.22 -25.46 1.30
CA GLY A 476 15.57 -25.10 2.57
C GLY A 476 16.40 -25.50 3.77
N ASN A 477 16.87 -26.74 3.86
CA ASN A 477 17.77 -27.22 4.92
C ASN A 477 19.05 -26.38 5.01
N LYS A 478 19.64 -25.93 3.88
CA LYS A 478 20.81 -25.03 3.91
C LYS A 478 20.46 -23.63 4.42
N GLN A 479 19.28 -23.14 4.07
CA GLN A 479 18.79 -21.82 4.49
C GLN A 479 18.39 -21.83 5.98
N ASP A 480 17.82 -22.93 6.47
CA ASP A 480 17.56 -23.20 7.89
C ASP A 480 18.84 -23.51 8.68
N GLU A 481 19.87 -24.07 8.05
CA GLU A 481 21.21 -24.25 8.65
C GLU A 481 21.96 -22.91 8.76
N GLU A 482 21.89 -22.03 7.76
CA GLU A 482 22.39 -20.64 7.86
C GLU A 482 21.62 -19.84 8.93
N VAL A 483 20.29 -19.82 8.88
CA VAL A 483 19.45 -19.11 9.87
C VAL A 483 19.63 -19.71 11.26
N GLY A 484 19.73 -21.05 11.37
CA GLY A 484 20.05 -21.76 12.59
C GLY A 484 21.41 -21.38 13.17
N SER A 485 22.44 -21.25 12.34
CA SER A 485 23.76 -20.77 12.78
C SER A 485 23.74 -19.33 13.30
N ILE A 486 22.95 -18.45 12.67
CA ILE A 486 22.78 -17.05 13.08
C ILE A 486 21.96 -16.96 14.39
N ILE A 487 20.96 -17.82 14.57
CA ILE A 487 20.21 -17.93 15.82
C ILE A 487 21.09 -18.51 16.94
N ALA A 488 21.91 -19.52 16.64
CA ALA A 488 22.86 -20.11 17.60
C ALA A 488 23.90 -19.08 18.08
N GLN A 489 24.55 -18.34 17.17
CA GLN A 489 25.48 -17.27 17.54
C GLN A 489 24.82 -16.15 18.35
N LYS A 490 23.56 -15.79 18.05
CA LYS A 490 22.80 -14.82 18.84
C LYS A 490 22.41 -15.38 20.22
N ALA A 491 22.07 -16.65 20.32
CA ALA A 491 21.78 -17.32 21.59
C ALA A 491 23.04 -17.44 22.47
N GLU A 492 24.21 -17.73 21.89
CA GLU A 492 25.50 -17.77 22.57
C GLU A 492 25.90 -16.38 23.07
N ALA A 493 25.80 -15.34 22.24
CA ALA A 493 26.04 -13.96 22.65
C ALA A 493 25.09 -13.48 23.76
N LEU A 494 23.83 -13.91 23.74
CA LEU A 494 22.86 -13.63 24.82
C LEU A 494 23.16 -14.44 26.10
N ALA A 495 23.64 -15.68 25.98
CA ALA A 495 24.06 -16.50 27.11
C ALA A 495 25.30 -15.88 27.81
N ASP A 496 26.27 -15.37 27.06
CA ASP A 496 27.43 -14.67 27.62
C ASP A 496 27.06 -13.32 28.26
N ALA A 497 26.14 -12.55 27.65
CA ALA A 497 25.58 -11.36 28.27
C ALA A 497 24.86 -11.68 29.60
N ALA A 498 24.08 -12.76 29.64
CA ALA A 498 23.41 -13.24 30.84
C ALA A 498 24.40 -13.74 31.91
N ASN A 499 25.46 -14.46 31.52
CA ASN A 499 26.54 -14.89 32.40
C ASN A 499 27.29 -13.69 33.00
N HIS A 500 27.58 -12.66 32.21
CA HIS A 500 28.22 -11.44 32.69
C HIS A 500 27.34 -10.67 33.69
N LEU A 501 26.03 -10.57 33.42
CA LEU A 501 25.05 -10.00 34.36
C LEU A 501 24.93 -10.84 35.65
N ALA A 502 24.93 -12.17 35.55
CA ALA A 502 24.92 -13.07 36.70
C ALA A 502 26.18 -12.92 37.55
N GLN A 503 27.37 -12.78 36.94
CA GLN A 503 28.59 -12.44 37.66
C GLN A 503 28.50 -11.07 38.35
N ARG A 504 28.00 -10.03 37.67
CA ARG A 504 27.81 -8.69 38.25
C ARG A 504 26.87 -8.72 39.46
N LYS A 505 25.76 -9.48 39.39
CA LYS A 505 24.82 -9.69 40.49
C LYS A 505 25.47 -10.43 41.67
N ARG A 506 26.26 -11.48 41.40
CA ARG A 506 27.04 -12.21 42.43
C ARG A 506 28.09 -11.32 43.13
N ARG A 507 28.76 -10.42 42.40
CA ARG A 507 29.71 -9.43 42.97
C ARG A 507 28.98 -8.40 43.85
N LEU A 508 27.87 -7.84 43.39
CA LEU A 508 27.06 -6.87 44.16
C LEU A 508 26.48 -7.43 45.46
N VAL A 509 26.05 -8.70 45.46
CA VAL A 509 25.56 -9.39 46.67
C VAL A 509 26.70 -9.65 47.66
N ARG A 510 27.91 -9.97 47.18
CA ARG A 510 29.10 -10.16 48.03
C ARG A 510 29.50 -8.84 48.71
N LEU A 511 29.58 -7.74 47.94
CA LEU A 511 29.87 -6.39 48.44
C LEU A 511 28.82 -5.90 49.46
N HIS A 512 27.52 -6.11 49.20
CA HIS A 512 26.48 -5.79 50.19
C HIS A 512 26.62 -6.60 51.49
N ARG A 513 27.03 -7.87 51.41
CA ARG A 513 27.24 -8.71 52.60
C ARG A 513 28.46 -8.26 53.42
N GLU A 514 29.49 -7.71 52.77
CA GLU A 514 30.67 -7.12 53.42
C GLU A 514 30.34 -5.75 54.06
N ILE A 515 29.60 -4.88 53.37
CA ILE A 515 29.12 -3.59 53.91
C ILE A 515 28.23 -3.82 55.14
N ARG A 516 27.32 -4.81 55.08
CA ARG A 516 26.44 -5.14 56.22
C ARG A 516 27.25 -5.67 57.42
N ARG A 517 28.25 -6.53 57.20
CA ARG A 517 29.20 -6.97 58.25
C ARG A 517 30.00 -5.82 58.89
N ARG A 518 30.26 -4.72 58.17
CA ARG A 518 30.88 -3.50 58.73
C ARG A 518 29.89 -2.59 59.47
N LYS A 519 28.58 -2.74 59.25
CA LYS A 519 27.54 -1.94 59.93
C LYS A 519 27.09 -2.56 61.26
N ASP A 520 27.08 -3.89 61.33
CA ASP A 520 26.53 -4.65 62.46
C ASP A 520 27.61 -5.06 63.51
N GLY A 521 28.83 -4.52 63.42
CA GLY A 521 29.97 -4.91 64.26
C GLY A 521 30.69 -3.72 64.89
N GLY A 522 30.19 -3.25 66.04
CA GLY A 522 30.80 -2.14 66.78
C GLY A 522 30.98 -2.43 68.26
N THR A 523 32.23 -2.61 68.69
CA THR A 523 32.84 -2.05 69.92
C THR A 523 34.35 -2.33 69.92
N SER A 524 35.12 -1.35 70.41
CA SER A 524 36.47 -1.44 71.01
C SER A 524 37.45 -2.55 70.58
N ASP A 525 38.59 -2.13 70.03
CA ASP A 525 39.84 -2.27 70.80
C ASP A 525 40.83 -1.13 70.48
N VAL A 526 41.80 -0.88 71.35
CA VAL A 526 42.82 0.20 71.21
C VAL A 526 44.21 -0.39 71.38
N ASN A 527 44.99 -0.48 70.30
CA ASN A 527 46.46 -0.63 70.36
C ASN A 527 47.13 -0.28 69.00
N PRO A 528 48.47 -0.07 68.93
CA PRO A 528 49.05 0.84 67.94
C PRO A 528 49.84 0.19 66.79
N THR A 529 49.46 0.48 65.54
CA THR A 529 50.26 0.20 64.32
C THR A 529 50.12 1.30 63.25
N TYR A 530 50.17 2.57 63.67
CA TYR A 530 50.07 3.72 62.74
C TYR A 530 51.20 3.74 61.69
N SER A 531 52.38 3.22 62.02
CA SER A 531 53.52 3.06 61.11
C SER A 531 53.22 2.08 59.96
N GLU A 532 52.69 0.89 60.25
CA GLU A 532 52.31 -0.08 59.22
C GLU A 532 51.16 0.44 58.34
N GLN A 533 50.18 1.13 58.94
CA GLN A 533 49.06 1.70 58.19
C GLN A 533 49.51 2.81 57.22
N VAL A 534 50.46 3.67 57.60
CA VAL A 534 51.05 4.67 56.70
C VAL A 534 51.83 4.00 55.55
N LEU A 535 52.59 2.93 55.83
CA LEU A 535 53.35 2.18 54.83
C LEU A 535 52.42 1.46 53.84
N GLN A 536 51.33 0.85 54.31
CA GLN A 536 50.30 0.24 53.47
C GLN A 536 49.55 1.30 52.64
N LEU A 537 49.27 2.49 53.20
CA LEU A 537 48.66 3.60 52.45
C LEU A 537 49.58 4.18 51.38
N GLN A 538 50.91 4.19 51.59
CA GLN A 538 51.88 4.56 50.56
C GLN A 538 51.91 3.52 49.42
N GLN A 539 52.02 2.23 49.75
CA GLN A 539 51.96 1.15 48.74
C GLN A 539 50.62 1.14 47.97
N GLN A 540 49.49 1.40 48.63
CA GLN A 540 48.19 1.55 47.97
C GLN A 540 48.15 2.78 47.04
N ARG A 541 48.83 3.89 47.38
CA ARG A 541 48.94 5.06 46.50
C ARG A 541 49.80 4.79 45.28
N GLU A 542 50.90 4.08 45.40
CA GLU A 542 51.71 3.64 44.24
C GLU A 542 50.93 2.68 43.34
N GLN A 543 50.24 1.69 43.91
CA GLN A 543 49.38 0.77 43.15
C GLN A 543 48.24 1.52 42.45
N LEU A 544 47.59 2.50 43.11
CA LEU A 544 46.60 3.37 42.47
C LEU A 544 47.19 4.28 41.39
N GLY A 545 48.46 4.70 41.52
CA GLY A 545 49.20 5.41 40.48
C GLY A 545 49.41 4.53 39.24
N GLN A 546 49.97 3.34 39.42
CA GLN A 546 50.19 2.36 38.35
C GLN A 546 48.88 1.92 37.69
N VAL A 547 47.81 1.71 38.46
CA VAL A 547 46.46 1.39 37.93
C VAL A 547 45.86 2.57 37.15
N LYS A 548 46.06 3.82 37.58
CA LYS A 548 45.67 5.00 36.79
C LYS A 548 46.45 5.11 35.49
N GLU A 549 47.76 4.88 35.51
CA GLU A 549 48.59 4.92 34.31
C GLU A 549 48.24 3.79 33.33
N PHE A 550 47.98 2.58 33.83
CA PHE A 550 47.44 1.48 33.03
C PHE A 550 46.05 1.79 32.47
N LEU A 551 45.16 2.41 33.25
CA LEU A 551 43.85 2.86 32.77
C LEU A 551 43.99 3.85 31.63
N VAL A 552 44.77 4.93 31.79
CA VAL A 552 45.01 5.95 30.74
C VAL A 552 45.64 5.32 29.50
N LYS A 553 46.65 4.45 29.64
CA LYS A 553 47.25 3.74 28.50
C LYS A 553 46.27 2.77 27.82
N SER A 554 45.39 2.11 28.59
CA SER A 554 44.34 1.25 28.04
C SER A 554 43.22 2.05 27.36
N GLU A 555 42.89 3.23 27.87
CA GLU A 555 41.90 4.15 27.31
C GLU A 555 42.41 4.77 26.01
N GLU A 556 43.69 5.15 25.92
CA GLU A 556 44.35 5.52 24.66
C GLU A 556 44.27 4.38 23.63
N GLN A 557 44.59 3.15 24.01
CA GLN A 557 44.56 2.01 23.08
C GLN A 557 43.12 1.64 22.66
N LEU A 558 42.14 1.77 23.57
CA LEU A 558 40.72 1.63 23.25
C LEU A 558 40.26 2.76 22.32
N MET A 559 40.55 4.02 22.62
CA MET A 559 40.19 5.18 21.78
C MET A 559 40.81 5.06 20.38
N ARG A 560 42.06 4.62 20.24
CA ARG A 560 42.70 4.38 18.94
C ARG A 560 42.03 3.24 18.14
N ARG A 561 41.45 2.23 18.81
CA ARG A 561 40.62 1.19 18.16
C ARG A 561 39.18 1.65 17.87
N TRP A 562 38.60 2.47 18.73
CA TRP A 562 37.20 2.91 18.68
C TRP A 562 36.98 4.21 17.87
N ALA A 563 38.04 4.89 17.45
CA ALA A 563 37.96 6.05 16.56
C ALA A 563 37.48 5.68 15.14
N ARG A 564 37.90 4.53 14.60
CA ARG A 564 37.57 4.09 13.23
C ARG A 564 36.08 3.85 12.94
N PRO A 565 35.26 3.22 13.82
CA PRO A 565 33.83 3.09 13.55
C PRO A 565 33.03 4.40 13.69
N ARG A 566 33.52 5.39 14.47
CA ARG A 566 32.76 6.63 14.73
C ARG A 566 32.53 7.48 13.48
N SER A 567 33.50 7.59 12.58
CA SER A 567 33.32 8.30 11.31
C SER A 567 32.31 7.61 10.39
N LEU A 568 32.28 6.28 10.36
CA LEU A 568 31.33 5.50 9.57
C LEU A 568 29.89 5.62 10.11
N VAL A 569 29.70 5.59 11.44
CA VAL A 569 28.39 5.83 12.06
C VAL A 569 27.89 7.26 11.79
N VAL A 570 28.77 8.27 11.85
CA VAL A 570 28.41 9.66 11.50
C VAL A 570 28.08 9.81 10.01
N ALA A 571 28.80 9.13 9.11
CA ALA A 571 28.49 9.14 7.68
C ALA A 571 27.11 8.50 7.39
N ILE A 572 26.79 7.37 8.01
CA ILE A 572 25.46 6.73 7.89
C ILE A 572 24.36 7.67 8.41
N TRP A 573 24.56 8.30 9.57
CA TRP A 573 23.59 9.27 10.10
C TRP A 573 23.40 10.48 9.18
N LEU A 574 24.47 10.99 8.58
CA LEU A 574 24.41 12.11 7.64
C LEU A 574 23.67 11.73 6.34
N VAL A 575 23.88 10.51 5.83
CA VAL A 575 23.10 9.97 4.70
C VAL A 575 21.61 9.82 5.06
N LEU A 576 21.29 9.29 6.24
CA LEU A 576 19.90 9.16 6.71
C LEU A 576 19.20 10.51 6.88
N VAL A 577 19.90 11.53 7.41
CA VAL A 577 19.36 12.89 7.52
C VAL A 577 19.14 13.52 6.15
N ILE A 578 20.09 13.39 5.22
CA ILE A 578 19.92 13.92 3.86
C ILE A 578 18.78 13.20 3.12
N GLY A 579 18.64 11.89 3.29
CA GLY A 579 17.51 11.12 2.75
C GLY A 579 16.16 11.57 3.33
N GLY A 580 16.09 11.77 4.65
CA GLY A 580 14.90 12.30 5.32
C GLY A 580 14.53 13.71 4.87
N LEU A 581 15.52 14.60 4.70
CA LEU A 581 15.33 15.94 4.14
C LEU A 581 14.87 15.89 2.67
N ALA A 582 15.41 14.97 1.85
CA ALA A 582 15.00 14.80 0.46
C ALA A 582 13.53 14.37 0.36
N VAL A 583 13.12 13.35 1.11
CA VAL A 583 11.72 12.89 1.17
C VAL A 583 10.80 14.00 1.72
N GLY A 584 11.21 14.68 2.81
CA GLY A 584 10.47 15.79 3.39
C GLY A 584 10.29 16.96 2.42
N SER A 585 11.32 17.34 1.68
CA SER A 585 11.28 18.43 0.70
C SER A 585 10.36 18.12 -0.49
N TYR A 586 10.32 16.87 -0.95
CA TYR A 586 9.39 16.43 -1.99
C TYR A 586 7.93 16.57 -1.55
N PHE A 587 7.57 16.02 -0.38
CA PHE A 587 6.20 16.15 0.15
C PHE A 587 5.83 17.60 0.49
N ALA A 588 6.75 18.40 1.03
CA ALA A 588 6.52 19.82 1.32
C ALA A 588 6.24 20.62 0.03
N THR A 589 6.94 20.32 -1.07
CA THR A 589 6.73 21.01 -2.35
C THR A 589 5.30 20.79 -2.85
N GLY A 590 4.76 19.57 -2.76
CA GLY A 590 3.37 19.27 -3.12
C GLY A 590 2.30 19.92 -2.23
N TYR A 591 2.66 20.41 -1.03
CA TYR A 591 1.75 21.17 -0.15
C TYR A 591 1.81 22.69 -0.41
N PHE A 592 3.00 23.26 -0.59
CA PHE A 592 3.18 24.70 -0.78
C PHE A 592 3.03 25.16 -2.24
N MET A 593 3.21 24.26 -3.21
CA MET A 593 3.07 24.53 -4.64
C MET A 593 2.34 23.36 -5.31
N PRO A 594 0.99 23.40 -5.36
CA PRO A 594 0.21 22.42 -6.11
C PRO A 594 0.72 22.33 -7.55
N SER A 595 0.88 21.11 -8.07
CA SER A 595 1.15 20.92 -9.49
C SER A 595 -0.08 21.32 -10.30
N ASP A 596 0.15 21.99 -11.43
CA ASP A 596 -0.87 22.09 -12.46
C ASP A 596 -1.24 20.68 -12.95
N SER A 597 -2.52 20.46 -13.21
CA SER A 597 -3.09 19.15 -13.48
C SER A 597 -4.22 19.26 -14.48
N VAL A 598 -4.25 18.34 -15.44
CA VAL A 598 -5.33 18.26 -16.43
C VAL A 598 -6.22 17.07 -16.09
N ALA A 599 -7.46 17.36 -15.72
CA ALA A 599 -8.52 16.37 -15.63
C ALA A 599 -9.23 16.23 -16.98
N PHE A 600 -9.71 15.04 -17.30
CA PHE A 600 -10.58 14.79 -18.44
C PHE A 600 -11.73 13.85 -18.10
N ILE A 601 -12.87 14.05 -18.77
CA ILE A 601 -14.08 13.23 -18.70
C ILE A 601 -14.55 12.95 -20.12
N ASP A 602 -14.81 11.67 -20.44
CA ASP A 602 -15.43 11.25 -21.70
C ASP A 602 -16.96 11.13 -21.55
N ILE A 603 -17.70 11.92 -22.32
CA ILE A 603 -19.16 11.92 -22.41
C ILE A 603 -19.56 11.34 -23.76
N ASN A 604 -20.39 10.30 -23.74
CA ASN A 604 -20.92 9.63 -24.93
C ASN A 604 -22.43 9.85 -25.08
N ALA A 605 -22.89 9.82 -26.34
CA ALA A 605 -24.29 9.83 -26.72
C ALA A 605 -24.88 8.41 -26.65
N GLU A 606 -25.85 8.20 -25.78
CA GLU A 606 -26.64 6.96 -25.68
C GLU A 606 -28.01 7.16 -26.34
N ILE A 607 -28.25 6.52 -27.48
CA ILE A 607 -29.55 6.52 -28.16
C ILE A 607 -30.51 5.62 -27.37
N PRO A 608 -31.69 6.12 -26.93
CA PRO A 608 -32.66 5.30 -26.19
C PRO A 608 -33.08 4.05 -26.95
N GLN A 609 -33.09 2.90 -26.28
CA GLN A 609 -33.53 1.63 -26.87
C GLN A 609 -34.96 1.77 -27.41
N GLY A 610 -35.14 1.45 -28.70
CA GLY A 610 -36.41 1.64 -29.42
C GLY A 610 -36.51 2.93 -30.25
N SER A 611 -35.51 3.82 -30.21
CA SER A 611 -35.38 4.93 -31.16
C SER A 611 -34.35 4.61 -32.25
N SER A 612 -34.75 4.75 -33.52
CA SER A 612 -33.94 4.42 -34.70
C SER A 612 -33.49 5.68 -35.45
N GLY A 613 -33.14 6.73 -34.71
CA GLY A 613 -32.65 7.98 -35.28
C GLY A 613 -31.14 7.97 -35.40
N ASP A 614 -30.61 8.30 -36.58
CA ASP A 614 -29.19 8.59 -36.74
C ASP A 614 -28.81 9.81 -35.87
N LEU A 615 -27.61 9.75 -35.27
CA LEU A 615 -27.10 10.85 -34.46
C LEU A 615 -26.55 11.97 -35.36
N ASP A 616 -27.23 13.11 -35.37
CA ASP A 616 -26.68 14.35 -35.94
C ASP A 616 -25.50 14.83 -35.07
N GLU A 617 -24.29 14.46 -35.49
CA GLU A 617 -23.04 14.83 -34.81
C GLU A 617 -22.87 16.35 -34.68
N GLU A 618 -23.28 17.12 -35.68
CA GLU A 618 -23.03 18.55 -35.71
C GLU A 618 -24.02 19.28 -34.80
N ALA A 619 -25.30 18.90 -34.81
CA ALA A 619 -26.26 19.36 -33.81
C ALA A 619 -25.88 18.93 -32.39
N TRP A 620 -25.31 17.74 -32.20
CA TRP A 620 -24.80 17.29 -30.90
C TRP A 620 -23.64 18.16 -30.40
N ARG A 621 -22.67 18.47 -31.27
CA ARG A 621 -21.50 19.33 -30.96
C ARG A 621 -21.94 20.75 -30.65
N GLN A 622 -22.67 21.39 -31.56
CA GLN A 622 -23.12 22.78 -31.41
C GLN A 622 -24.00 22.96 -30.17
N TRP A 623 -24.91 22.02 -29.86
CA TRP A 623 -25.75 22.11 -28.66
C TRP A 623 -24.93 22.07 -27.37
N HIS A 624 -23.96 21.16 -27.25
CA HIS A 624 -23.16 21.07 -26.02
C HIS A 624 -22.21 22.27 -25.85
N GLN A 625 -21.63 22.79 -26.94
CA GLN A 625 -20.82 24.00 -26.90
C GLN A 625 -21.65 25.23 -26.46
N GLN A 626 -22.74 25.53 -27.18
CA GLN A 626 -23.64 26.66 -26.85
C GLN A 626 -24.20 26.56 -25.42
N ARG A 627 -24.30 25.34 -24.87
CA ARG A 627 -24.80 25.15 -23.51
C ARG A 627 -23.76 25.40 -22.43
N LEU A 628 -22.49 25.04 -22.67
CA LEU A 628 -21.38 25.37 -21.77
C LEU A 628 -21.14 26.89 -21.68
N GLU A 629 -21.30 27.60 -22.81
CA GLU A 629 -21.26 29.07 -22.90
C GLU A 629 -22.48 29.77 -22.24
N SER A 630 -23.50 29.03 -21.78
CA SER A 630 -24.77 29.61 -21.33
C SER A 630 -24.72 30.11 -19.88
N PRO A 631 -25.06 31.39 -19.58
CA PRO A 631 -24.98 31.93 -18.22
C PRO A 631 -25.93 31.24 -17.23
N VAL A 632 -27.05 30.68 -17.71
CA VAL A 632 -27.99 29.89 -16.89
C VAL A 632 -27.38 28.55 -16.47
N PHE A 633 -26.57 27.94 -17.35
CA PHE A 633 -25.82 26.73 -17.03
C PHE A 633 -24.70 27.04 -16.02
N LEU A 634 -23.90 28.08 -16.28
CA LEU A 634 -22.83 28.53 -15.37
C LEU A 634 -23.34 28.89 -13.98
N GLN A 635 -24.52 29.50 -13.86
CA GLN A 635 -25.16 29.77 -12.56
C GLN A 635 -25.49 28.49 -11.78
N GLU A 636 -25.99 27.44 -12.45
CA GLU A 636 -26.26 26.14 -11.83
C GLU A 636 -24.96 25.40 -11.47
N VAL A 637 -23.91 25.52 -12.28
CA VAL A 637 -22.56 25.02 -11.95
C VAL A 637 -22.03 25.71 -10.70
N ALA A 638 -21.96 27.05 -10.66
CA ALA A 638 -21.47 27.82 -9.51
C ALA A 638 -22.22 27.47 -8.22
N ARG A 639 -23.55 27.32 -8.29
CA ARG A 639 -24.40 26.89 -7.18
C ARG A 639 -24.04 25.49 -6.66
N ARG A 640 -23.68 24.55 -7.56
CA ARG A 640 -23.24 23.20 -7.16
C ARG A 640 -21.79 23.19 -6.64
N LEU A 641 -20.87 23.96 -7.23
CA LEU A 641 -19.50 24.13 -6.71
C LEU A 641 -19.52 24.69 -5.28
N GLN A 642 -20.37 25.70 -5.02
CA GLN A 642 -20.62 26.22 -3.68
C GLN A 642 -21.16 25.15 -2.72
N SER A 643 -22.12 24.33 -3.15
CA SER A 643 -22.65 23.22 -2.33
C SER A 643 -21.60 22.15 -1.98
N ARG A 644 -20.58 22.00 -2.82
CA ARG A 644 -19.43 21.08 -2.64
C ARG A 644 -18.26 21.71 -1.87
N ARG A 645 -18.37 22.97 -1.43
CA ARG A 645 -17.28 23.76 -0.78
C ARG A 645 -16.01 23.84 -1.64
N ILE A 646 -16.18 24.03 -2.94
CA ILE A 646 -15.08 24.36 -3.86
C ILE A 646 -15.00 25.89 -3.89
N ASP A 647 -14.16 26.43 -3.00
CA ASP A 647 -14.05 27.87 -2.75
C ASP A 647 -13.47 28.61 -3.97
N GLY A 648 -13.88 29.87 -4.14
CA GLY A 648 -13.39 30.77 -5.20
C GLY A 648 -14.26 30.85 -6.47
N PHE A 649 -15.03 29.80 -6.79
CA PHE A 649 -15.84 29.70 -8.01
C PHE A 649 -17.35 29.92 -7.78
N HIS A 650 -17.71 30.81 -6.85
CA HIS A 650 -19.12 31.18 -6.57
C HIS A 650 -19.61 32.36 -7.41
N ASP A 651 -18.67 33.06 -8.05
CA ASP A 651 -18.87 34.26 -8.86
C ASP A 651 -18.91 33.86 -10.35
N ILE A 652 -19.98 34.22 -11.07
CA ILE A 652 -20.24 33.73 -12.43
C ILE A 652 -19.16 34.25 -13.39
N ASP A 653 -18.78 35.53 -13.26
CA ASP A 653 -17.80 36.18 -14.13
C ASP A 653 -16.39 35.59 -13.96
N ARG A 654 -16.09 35.03 -12.77
CA ARG A 654 -14.84 34.30 -12.52
C ARG A 654 -14.90 32.87 -13.03
N LEU A 655 -16.06 32.23 -12.92
CA LEU A 655 -16.27 30.88 -13.43
C LEU A 655 -16.19 30.84 -14.96
N SER A 656 -16.83 31.78 -15.67
CA SER A 656 -16.68 31.89 -17.13
C SER A 656 -15.22 32.13 -17.51
N ALA A 657 -14.59 33.20 -17.00
CA ALA A 657 -13.21 33.53 -17.33
C ALA A 657 -12.20 32.40 -17.01
N HIS A 658 -12.46 31.58 -15.99
CA HIS A 658 -11.64 30.40 -15.69
C HIS A 658 -11.88 29.25 -16.68
N LEU A 659 -13.12 28.99 -17.08
CA LEU A 659 -13.43 27.98 -18.09
C LEU A 659 -12.92 28.41 -19.48
N ASP A 660 -13.14 29.66 -19.87
CA ASP A 660 -12.66 30.25 -21.14
C ASP A 660 -11.13 30.15 -21.30
N SER A 661 -10.38 30.10 -20.19
CA SER A 661 -8.92 30.02 -20.19
C SER A 661 -8.34 28.62 -19.92
N ASN A 662 -9.12 27.67 -19.40
CA ASN A 662 -8.60 26.37 -18.95
C ASN A 662 -9.42 25.14 -19.35
N MET A 663 -10.63 25.30 -19.91
CA MET A 663 -11.48 24.18 -20.34
C MET A 663 -11.28 23.89 -21.84
N GLY A 664 -10.88 22.66 -22.15
CA GLY A 664 -10.84 22.15 -23.52
C GLY A 664 -12.07 21.29 -23.84
N ILE A 665 -12.44 21.27 -25.12
CA ILE A 665 -13.52 20.44 -25.66
C ILE A 665 -12.97 19.72 -26.90
N ASP A 666 -12.75 18.42 -26.78
CA ASP A 666 -12.32 17.56 -27.90
C ASP A 666 -13.47 16.62 -28.30
N PHE A 667 -13.78 16.51 -29.59
CA PHE A 667 -14.77 15.56 -30.09
C PHE A 667 -14.08 14.35 -30.71
N ASN A 668 -14.15 13.20 -30.04
CA ASN A 668 -13.33 12.01 -30.31
C ASN A 668 -13.99 11.01 -31.29
N GLY A 669 -15.06 11.43 -31.97
CA GLY A 669 -15.83 10.60 -32.90
C GLY A 669 -17.33 10.86 -32.84
N PRO A 670 -18.15 10.03 -33.52
CA PRO A 670 -19.60 10.15 -33.51
C PRO A 670 -20.16 10.04 -32.09
N GLY A 671 -20.72 11.14 -31.61
CA GLY A 671 -21.36 11.22 -30.30
C GLY A 671 -20.44 11.19 -29.08
N SER A 672 -19.11 11.22 -29.25
CA SER A 672 -18.15 11.24 -28.14
C SER A 672 -17.49 12.62 -27.96
N MET A 673 -17.55 13.13 -26.74
CA MET A 673 -17.08 14.45 -26.33
C MET A 673 -16.22 14.32 -25.08
N ARG A 674 -14.94 14.67 -25.17
CA ARG A 674 -14.05 14.80 -24.04
C ARG A 674 -14.07 16.25 -23.55
N LEU A 675 -14.48 16.44 -22.30
CA LEU A 675 -14.20 17.67 -21.59
C LEU A 675 -12.83 17.53 -20.94
N SER A 676 -11.95 18.50 -21.13
CA SER A 676 -10.70 18.63 -20.37
C SER A 676 -10.71 19.92 -19.57
N LEU A 677 -10.06 19.92 -18.40
CA LEU A 677 -9.92 21.10 -17.55
C LEU A 677 -8.52 21.12 -16.96
N ALA A 678 -7.77 22.19 -17.20
CA ALA A 678 -6.50 22.46 -16.54
C ALA A 678 -6.72 23.24 -15.22
N GLY A 679 -5.90 22.97 -14.21
CA GLY A 679 -5.92 23.75 -12.98
C GLY A 679 -5.01 23.20 -11.87
N GLN A 680 -4.93 23.95 -10.77
CA GLN A 680 -4.04 23.65 -9.65
C GLN A 680 -4.65 22.62 -8.71
N GLY A 681 -3.96 21.49 -8.54
CA GLY A 681 -4.31 20.44 -7.57
C GLY A 681 -5.41 19.50 -8.06
N SER A 682 -5.02 18.27 -8.41
CA SER A 682 -5.86 17.26 -9.10
C SER A 682 -7.28 17.14 -8.53
N ARG A 683 -7.43 16.96 -7.21
CA ARG A 683 -8.72 16.82 -6.52
C ARG A 683 -9.69 17.99 -6.72
N VAL A 684 -9.18 19.22 -6.86
CA VAL A 684 -10.02 20.40 -7.09
C VAL A 684 -10.54 20.39 -8.52
N VAL A 685 -9.63 20.16 -9.48
CA VAL A 685 -9.92 20.07 -10.91
C VAL A 685 -10.87 18.90 -11.22
N GLU A 686 -10.62 17.73 -10.62
CA GLU A 686 -11.49 16.54 -10.67
C GLU A 686 -12.90 16.86 -10.18
N SER A 687 -13.03 17.41 -8.96
CA SER A 687 -14.33 17.69 -8.36
C SER A 687 -15.09 18.81 -9.09
N MET A 688 -14.37 19.76 -9.68
CA MET A 688 -14.93 20.81 -10.54
C MET A 688 -15.43 20.22 -11.86
N LEU A 689 -14.62 19.43 -12.57
CA LEU A 689 -14.99 18.79 -13.83
C LEU A 689 -16.12 17.75 -13.65
N ASP A 690 -16.11 16.97 -12.57
CA ASP A 690 -17.23 16.12 -12.14
C ASP A 690 -18.52 16.93 -11.96
N THR A 691 -18.42 18.15 -11.41
CA THR A 691 -19.57 19.02 -11.21
C THR A 691 -20.12 19.50 -12.55
N ILE A 692 -19.24 19.95 -13.46
CA ILE A 692 -19.58 20.45 -14.79
C ILE A 692 -20.22 19.33 -15.65
N ALA A 693 -19.60 18.15 -15.71
CA ALA A 693 -20.13 17.03 -16.48
C ALA A 693 -21.46 16.49 -15.92
N SER A 694 -21.61 16.43 -14.58
CA SER A 694 -22.88 16.01 -13.96
C SER A 694 -23.98 17.07 -14.00
N THR A 695 -23.66 18.37 -14.11
CA THR A 695 -24.63 19.38 -14.56
C THR A 695 -25.01 19.16 -16.02
N LEU A 696 -24.03 18.94 -16.90
CA LEU A 696 -24.23 18.85 -18.34
C LEU A 696 -25.10 17.64 -18.70
N ILE A 697 -24.91 16.46 -18.08
CA ILE A 697 -25.84 15.32 -18.26
C ILE A 697 -27.27 15.69 -17.85
N VAL A 698 -27.45 16.19 -16.62
CA VAL A 698 -28.80 16.45 -16.07
C VAL A 698 -29.55 17.46 -16.94
N ASP A 699 -28.84 18.43 -17.48
CA ASP A 699 -29.42 19.46 -18.34
C ASP A 699 -29.60 18.99 -19.79
N SER A 700 -28.68 18.19 -20.32
CA SER A 700 -28.78 17.52 -21.63
C SER A 700 -29.95 16.54 -21.69
N ARG A 701 -30.24 15.81 -20.60
CA ARG A 701 -31.43 14.96 -20.46
C ARG A 701 -32.73 15.75 -20.37
N ARG A 702 -32.73 16.90 -19.69
CA ARG A 702 -33.91 17.81 -19.63
C ARG A 702 -34.30 18.39 -20.99
N HIS A 703 -33.32 18.58 -21.88
CA HIS A 703 -33.50 19.17 -23.20
C HIS A 703 -33.46 18.14 -24.35
N ALA A 704 -33.44 16.84 -24.04
CA ALA A 704 -33.34 15.76 -25.05
C ALA A 704 -34.50 15.81 -26.07
N SER A 705 -35.71 16.17 -25.64
CA SER A 705 -36.87 16.38 -26.52
C SER A 705 -36.79 17.61 -27.43
N THR A 706 -35.81 18.49 -27.21
CA THR A 706 -35.58 19.71 -28.01
C THR A 706 -34.31 19.64 -28.87
N ARG A 707 -33.55 18.53 -28.81
CA ARG A 707 -32.33 18.33 -29.61
C ARG A 707 -32.57 17.31 -30.74
N PRO A 708 -32.07 17.55 -31.97
CA PRO A 708 -32.06 16.54 -33.04
C PRO A 708 -31.46 15.20 -32.57
N GLY A 709 -32.03 14.08 -33.01
CA GLY A 709 -31.59 12.73 -32.65
C GLY A 709 -31.95 12.26 -31.22
N ALA A 710 -32.38 13.14 -30.31
CA ALA A 710 -32.89 12.82 -28.96
C ALA A 710 -32.01 11.94 -28.03
N ALA A 711 -30.74 11.68 -28.39
CA ALA A 711 -29.82 10.88 -27.59
C ALA A 711 -29.53 11.48 -26.20
N ASN A 712 -29.27 10.63 -25.21
CA ASN A 712 -28.90 11.01 -23.85
C ASN A 712 -27.39 11.22 -23.72
N ALA A 713 -26.96 12.18 -22.90
CA ALA A 713 -25.58 12.23 -22.43
C ALA A 713 -25.35 11.23 -21.28
N VAL A 714 -24.22 10.52 -21.35
CA VAL A 714 -23.73 9.57 -20.35
C VAL A 714 -22.21 9.74 -20.19
N ILE A 715 -21.72 9.86 -18.96
CA ILE A 715 -20.26 9.82 -18.71
C ILE A 715 -19.78 8.37 -18.71
N SER A 716 -18.66 8.11 -19.38
CA SER A 716 -17.96 6.83 -19.35
C SER A 716 -16.91 6.80 -18.23
N GLY A 717 -16.64 5.61 -17.67
CA GLY A 717 -15.53 5.43 -16.71
C GLY A 717 -15.80 5.90 -15.28
N SER A 718 -16.96 5.55 -14.70
CA SER A 718 -17.24 5.80 -13.28
C SER A 718 -16.25 5.08 -12.36
N ARG A 719 -15.65 5.81 -11.42
CA ARG A 719 -14.73 5.31 -10.40
C ARG A 719 -15.34 5.50 -9.01
N GLU A 720 -15.37 4.43 -8.23
CA GLU A 720 -15.75 4.54 -6.82
C GLU A 720 -14.55 5.00 -5.99
N GLU A 721 -14.68 6.17 -5.38
CA GLU A 721 -13.81 6.66 -4.30
C GLU A 721 -14.55 6.56 -2.97
N PRO A 722 -13.86 6.41 -1.83
CA PRO A 722 -14.51 6.28 -0.52
C PRO A 722 -15.38 7.52 -0.21
N GLY A 723 -16.70 7.35 -0.36
CA GLY A 723 -17.71 8.39 -0.17
C GLY A 723 -18.14 9.19 -1.42
N ARG A 724 -17.63 8.88 -2.62
CA ARG A 724 -17.96 9.62 -3.85
C ARG A 724 -17.78 8.77 -5.12
N THR A 725 -18.75 8.78 -6.04
CA THR A 725 -18.49 8.41 -7.44
C THR A 725 -17.80 9.57 -8.16
N ALA A 726 -16.53 9.38 -8.52
CA ALA A 726 -15.77 10.29 -9.36
C ALA A 726 -15.82 9.80 -10.81
N TYR A 727 -15.73 10.70 -11.78
CA TYR A 727 -15.67 10.38 -13.20
C TYR A 727 -14.51 11.07 -13.90
N ALA A 728 -14.08 12.22 -13.38
CA ALA A 728 -12.83 12.86 -13.79
C ALA A 728 -11.63 11.93 -13.57
N THR A 729 -10.89 11.70 -14.65
CA THR A 729 -9.57 11.08 -14.59
C THR A 729 -8.52 12.14 -14.86
N THR A 730 -7.56 12.31 -13.96
CA THR A 730 -6.44 13.22 -14.20
C THR A 730 -5.30 12.50 -14.87
N LEU A 731 -4.82 13.07 -15.99
CA LEU A 731 -3.55 12.67 -16.53
C LEU A 731 -2.47 13.22 -15.57
N LYS A 732 -2.00 12.36 -14.67
CA LYS A 732 -0.93 12.73 -13.73
C LYS A 732 0.33 13.04 -14.54
N ALA A 733 0.70 14.31 -14.60
CA ALA A 733 1.88 14.77 -15.32
C ALA A 733 3.10 13.93 -14.91
N GLY A 734 3.77 13.34 -15.92
CA GLY A 734 4.86 12.41 -15.69
C GLY A 734 6.09 13.14 -15.16
N PHE A 735 6.48 12.83 -13.91
CA PHE A 735 7.66 13.35 -13.20
C PHE A 735 8.14 14.73 -13.66
N ASP A 736 7.35 15.76 -13.35
CA ASP A 736 7.64 17.13 -13.77
C ASP A 736 9.05 17.55 -13.37
N ALA A 737 9.89 17.84 -14.37
CA ALA A 737 11.27 18.28 -14.15
C ALA A 737 11.31 19.58 -13.33
N GLU A 738 10.28 20.42 -13.47
CA GLU A 738 10.14 21.62 -12.65
C GLU A 738 9.74 21.32 -11.20
N HIS A 739 8.88 20.33 -10.95
CA HIS A 739 8.54 19.91 -9.58
C HIS A 739 9.77 19.30 -8.88
N LEU A 740 10.58 18.52 -9.60
CA LEU A 740 11.86 18.01 -9.10
C LEU A 740 12.87 19.14 -8.81
N ALA A 741 12.95 20.16 -9.68
CA ALA A 741 13.81 21.32 -9.47
C ALA A 741 13.37 22.17 -8.26
N ARG A 742 12.05 22.42 -8.11
CA ARG A 742 11.46 23.12 -6.95
C ARG A 742 11.72 22.33 -5.66
N ALA A 743 11.55 21.00 -5.66
CA ALA A 743 11.88 20.15 -4.52
C ALA A 743 13.38 20.17 -4.18
N GLY A 744 14.26 20.16 -5.19
CA GLY A 744 15.71 20.32 -5.01
C GLY A 744 16.11 21.66 -4.36
N LEU A 745 15.38 22.75 -4.64
CA LEU A 745 15.58 24.04 -3.99
C LEU A 745 15.15 24.00 -2.51
N VAL A 746 14.00 23.40 -2.20
CA VAL A 746 13.53 23.19 -0.81
C VAL A 746 14.51 22.29 -0.03
N LEU A 747 15.06 21.25 -0.66
CA LEU A 747 16.13 20.41 -0.12
C LEU A 747 17.38 21.24 0.20
N ALA A 748 17.87 22.04 -0.75
CA ALA A 748 19.06 22.87 -0.55
C ALA A 748 18.89 23.86 0.61
N VAL A 749 17.76 24.57 0.70
CA VAL A 749 17.48 25.53 1.78
C VAL A 749 17.38 24.83 3.14
N SER A 750 16.66 23.70 3.22
CA SER A 750 16.52 22.94 4.47
C SER A 750 17.84 22.29 4.93
N ALA A 751 18.66 21.80 4.01
CA ALA A 751 20.01 21.30 4.31
C ALA A 751 20.95 22.41 4.82
N ILE A 752 20.95 23.59 4.19
CA ILE A 752 21.73 24.75 4.66
C ILE A 752 21.28 25.15 6.08
N GLY A 753 19.97 25.21 6.34
CA GLY A 753 19.42 25.48 7.67
C GLY A 753 19.85 24.45 8.71
N PHE A 754 19.79 23.16 8.37
CA PHE A 754 20.24 22.08 9.25
C PHE A 754 21.75 22.18 9.58
N PHE A 755 22.61 22.36 8.57
CA PHE A 755 24.05 22.51 8.80
C PHE A 755 24.41 23.78 9.57
N MET A 756 23.68 24.89 9.39
CA MET A 756 23.79 26.09 10.22
C MET A 756 23.50 25.80 11.70
N ILE A 757 22.39 25.11 11.99
CA ILE A 757 22.00 24.76 13.37
C ILE A 757 23.03 23.82 14.00
N VAL A 758 23.44 22.76 13.29
CA VAL A 758 24.48 21.82 13.77
C VAL A 758 25.81 22.52 14.01
N GLY A 759 26.23 23.42 13.11
CA GLY A 759 27.44 24.22 13.27
C GLY A 759 27.39 25.16 14.49
N LEU A 760 26.25 25.80 14.74
CA LEU A 760 26.05 26.70 15.88
C LEU A 760 26.06 25.92 17.21
N VAL A 761 25.39 24.76 17.27
CA VAL A 761 25.42 23.85 18.43
C VAL A 761 26.83 23.32 18.68
N HIS A 762 27.53 22.86 17.64
CA HIS A 762 28.90 22.35 17.78
C HIS A 762 29.88 23.45 18.21
N GLY A 763 29.76 24.67 17.65
CA GLY A 763 30.54 25.84 18.06
C GLY A 763 30.31 26.21 19.54
N ARG A 764 29.07 26.12 20.03
CA ARG A 764 28.76 26.29 21.46
C ARG A 764 29.40 25.20 22.32
N LEU A 765 29.30 23.92 21.92
CA LEU A 765 29.89 22.79 22.66
C LEU A 765 31.43 22.84 22.71
N VAL A 766 32.08 23.25 21.62
CA VAL A 766 33.55 23.46 21.60
C VAL A 766 33.93 24.65 22.50
N ARG A 767 33.14 25.72 22.53
CA ARG A 767 33.38 26.88 23.40
C ARG A 767 33.17 26.55 24.88
N SER A 768 32.11 25.83 25.24
CA SER A 768 31.89 25.40 26.64
C SER A 768 32.96 24.42 27.10
N ARG A 769 33.41 23.50 26.23
CA ARG A 769 34.54 22.62 26.54
C ARG A 769 35.82 23.39 26.80
N ARG A 770 36.19 24.36 25.95
CA ARG A 770 37.40 25.18 26.18
C ARG A 770 37.36 25.94 27.51
N LEU A 771 36.21 26.48 27.89
CA LEU A 771 36.02 27.15 29.18
C LEU A 771 36.16 26.17 30.36
N PHE A 772 35.62 24.95 30.24
CA PHE A 772 35.77 23.90 31.26
C PHE A 772 37.22 23.41 31.39
N ASP A 773 37.89 23.17 30.26
CA ASP A 773 39.30 22.77 30.24
C ASP A 773 40.20 23.86 30.85
N GLN A 774 39.91 25.15 30.60
CA GLN A 774 40.59 26.30 31.23
C GLN A 774 40.39 26.38 32.75
N LEU A 775 39.15 26.23 33.23
CA LEU A 775 38.84 26.26 34.67
C LEU A 775 39.53 25.11 35.43
N ASN A 776 39.62 23.93 34.82
CA ASN A 776 40.36 22.81 35.39
C ASN A 776 41.88 23.06 35.42
N SER A 777 42.49 23.70 34.42
CA SER A 777 43.92 24.03 34.48
C SER A 777 44.26 24.97 35.64
N SER A 778 43.50 26.05 35.84
CA SER A 778 43.72 26.97 36.96
C SER A 778 43.58 26.30 38.33
N ALA A 779 42.66 25.34 38.47
CA ALA A 779 42.46 24.60 39.71
C ALA A 779 43.61 23.64 40.07
N TYR A 780 44.52 23.35 39.13
CA TYR A 780 45.73 22.55 39.38
C TYR A 780 46.98 23.40 39.64
N GLU A 781 47.07 24.62 39.10
CA GLU A 781 48.20 25.52 39.38
C GLU A 781 48.14 26.08 40.82
N ASP A 782 46.96 26.41 41.34
CA ASP A 782 46.77 26.88 42.74
C ASP A 782 47.10 25.83 43.83
N GLN A 783 47.44 24.58 43.46
CA GLN A 783 47.82 23.53 44.42
C GLN A 783 49.33 23.29 44.54
N SER A 784 50.19 24.02 43.82
CA SER A 784 51.64 23.96 44.05
C SER A 784 52.04 24.80 45.27
N LEU A 785 51.96 24.17 46.46
CA LEU A 785 52.54 24.71 47.70
C LEU A 785 54.03 25.07 47.49
N PRO A 786 54.51 26.18 48.08
CA PRO A 786 55.92 26.55 47.99
C PRO A 786 56.82 25.50 48.69
N PRO A 787 58.07 25.31 48.23
CA PRO A 787 59.00 24.40 48.87
C PRO A 787 59.39 24.87 50.27
N ILE A 788 59.67 23.90 51.14
CA ILE A 788 60.25 24.07 52.49
C ILE A 788 61.75 23.75 52.40
#